data_AF-A0A941PX91-F1
#
_entry.id   AF-A0A941PX91-F1
#
_cell.length_a   1.000
_cell.length_b   1.000
_cell.length_c   1.000
_cell.angle_alpha   90.00
_cell.angle_beta   90.00
_cell.angle_gamma   90.00
#
_symmetry.space_group_name_H-M   'P 1'
#
loop_
_entity.id
_entity.type
_entity.pdbx_description
1 polymer ?
#
loop_
_entity_poly.entity_id
_entity_poly.type
_entity_poly.pdbx_seq_one_letter_code
_entity_poly.pdbx_strand_id
1 'polypeptide(L)'
;MPLLRHTRRFLRHTGLLALIALGLAACGGGGGGSSTPFPAGNALAVSVSGNGRVVSAPAGIDCGSACSTRFDPATSVTLSATPASGQVFGGWGGDCTGTAASCTLTMQAARTVTASFNAPPSSSFTLGVTVTGNGTVRSQPAGIDCGSTCSAPFAANASVVLSATPAAGQVLSGWGGACTGAGPSCTVTMGQARSVSAVFAAAPAVQRTLSVTLAGGGVVRSQPVGIDCGSTCSATFGDGASVVLTATASAGQRFAGWSGACSGSSATCTLAMSADRSVAASFAAAPAAPAWQTAQLLESNNDFNIGGTVLSAIAPNGDAMVMWEQSDGTPDGNTRKIWSRRYVAGQGWDAALALPGLTANTTPLAGRLLMDGNGTATWLRPNLETRRFTAASGWGAAFVPPALAAGLLSAAVMDAGGAIGVVTSGADVYNIALPAGATSWLAWARVDASGSLDAKDADVAISANGTAVAIWRERNPGDTNYSIKAARYLPQGGWQAPQAIDASFDNVSPETLPKVAMDAAGNAIAAWHQGNSLYYNVFSASSGWGSAVQVDANAVDSLFNARIRLVMTATGRAVLVWNSGLTTLKSMQYTPGAGFSAPVVANSYGIDTQLGLDADGNAVLVYVAPDRWPNPSTLSDVYSRRLPWGGTWSDAVPLETPRGYGVNAYGAFNGAGQGVAAWVRGDVAGSSARKSLWVNLLR
;
A
#
# COMPACT_ATOMS: atom_id res chain seq x y z
N MET A 1 37.66 23.06 -0.63
CA MET A 1 38.23 24.16 -1.44
C MET A 1 37.36 24.34 -2.67
N PRO A 2 37.21 25.55 -3.27
CA PRO A 2 37.82 26.86 -2.95
C PRO A 2 36.90 27.77 -2.07
N LEU A 3 37.39 28.65 -1.18
CA LEU A 3 37.80 30.08 -1.33
C LEU A 3 36.61 31.04 -1.63
N LEU A 4 36.42 32.26 -1.09
CA LEU A 4 37.23 33.28 -0.35
C LEU A 4 36.50 33.73 0.96
N ARG A 5 37.07 34.23 2.07
CA ARG A 5 38.01 35.35 2.41
C ARG A 5 37.45 36.80 2.31
N HIS A 6 37.11 37.41 3.47
CA HIS A 6 37.41 38.79 3.99
C HIS A 6 36.39 39.14 5.11
N THR A 7 36.70 39.41 6.40
CA THR A 7 37.59 40.34 7.15
C THR A 7 37.13 41.80 7.36
N ARG A 8 36.51 42.03 8.53
CA ARG A 8 36.80 43.07 9.56
C ARG A 8 36.21 44.51 9.54
N ARG A 9 35.97 44.97 10.79
CA ARG A 9 35.76 46.34 11.34
C ARG A 9 34.36 46.96 11.18
N PHE A 10 33.84 47.78 12.10
CA PHE A 10 34.41 48.46 13.31
C PHE A 10 33.71 47.97 14.64
N LEU A 11 33.75 48.56 15.84
CA LEU A 11 34.29 49.87 16.33
C LEU A 11 34.99 49.87 17.71
N ARG A 12 34.42 50.47 18.78
CA ARG A 12 35.13 50.94 20.01
C ARG A 12 34.29 50.89 21.29
N HIS A 13 34.97 50.62 22.42
CA HIS A 13 35.02 51.33 23.72
C HIS A 13 35.45 50.33 24.83
N THR A 14 36.19 50.63 25.92
CA THR A 14 36.92 51.82 26.42
C THR A 14 37.85 51.41 27.59
N GLY A 15 38.96 52.13 27.80
CA GLY A 15 39.72 52.17 29.06
C GLY A 15 40.56 50.92 29.41
N LEU A 16 41.48 50.94 30.37
CA LEU A 16 42.14 52.07 31.07
C LEU A 16 43.41 51.50 31.71
N LEU A 17 44.58 52.13 31.58
CA LEU A 17 45.79 51.73 32.32
C LEU A 17 46.70 52.93 32.53
N ALA A 18 46.83 53.36 33.79
CA ALA A 18 47.68 54.47 34.20
C ALA A 18 49.03 53.94 34.69
N LEU A 19 50.11 54.58 34.26
CA LEU A 19 51.46 54.41 34.76
C LEU A 19 52.05 55.81 34.88
N ILE A 20 52.19 56.31 36.10
CA ILE A 20 52.85 57.59 36.40
C ILE A 20 53.95 57.31 37.42
N ALA A 21 55.19 57.60 37.01
CA ALA A 21 56.36 57.47 37.86
C ALA A 21 56.51 58.71 38.77
N LEU A 22 57.06 58.51 39.96
CA LEU A 22 57.51 59.61 40.82
C LEU A 22 58.78 60.24 40.27
N GLY A 23 58.78 61.58 40.16
CA GLY A 23 59.99 62.39 39.99
C GLY A 23 60.06 63.45 41.09
N LEU A 24 61.18 63.53 41.81
CA LEU A 24 61.46 64.63 42.74
C LEU A 24 61.92 65.87 41.97
N ALA A 25 61.47 67.06 42.37
CA ALA A 25 62.32 68.24 42.64
C ALA A 25 61.47 69.49 42.95
N ALA A 26 61.76 70.17 44.07
CA ALA A 26 61.52 71.60 44.26
C ALA A 26 62.46 72.15 45.34
N CYS A 27 63.18 73.24 45.04
CA CYS A 27 64.10 73.94 45.94
C CYS A 27 63.60 75.35 46.29
N GLY A 28 64.04 75.90 47.43
CA GLY A 28 63.84 77.30 47.85
C GLY A 28 62.44 77.59 48.41
N GLY A 29 62.21 78.32 49.52
CA GLY A 29 63.00 79.40 50.14
C GLY A 29 62.30 80.75 49.87
N GLY A 30 62.04 81.66 50.82
CA GLY A 30 62.23 81.67 52.28
C GLY A 30 61.71 82.99 52.89
N GLY A 31 61.67 83.09 54.23
CA GLY A 31 61.27 84.31 55.00
C GLY A 31 59.77 84.48 55.24
N GLY A 32 59.30 84.99 56.38
CA GLY A 32 59.99 85.35 57.64
C GLY A 32 59.06 86.06 58.65
N GLY A 33 59.33 85.91 59.97
CA GLY A 33 58.63 86.57 61.09
C GLY A 33 57.26 85.97 61.44
N SER A 34 56.90 85.58 62.67
CA SER A 34 57.25 86.13 63.99
C SER A 34 57.04 85.07 65.10
N SER A 35 57.45 85.39 66.33
CA SER A 35 57.56 84.45 67.45
C SER A 35 56.29 84.32 68.31
N THR A 36 55.82 83.08 68.52
CA THR A 36 55.05 82.67 69.71
C THR A 36 55.54 81.29 70.19
N PRO A 37 55.48 80.97 71.50
CA PRO A 37 55.97 79.69 72.02
C PRO A 37 55.00 78.54 71.68
N PHE A 38 55.50 77.49 71.02
CA PHE A 38 54.74 76.28 70.74
C PHE A 38 54.51 75.45 72.01
N PRO A 39 53.27 74.99 72.30
CA PRO A 39 53.03 73.98 73.33
C PRO A 39 53.54 72.61 72.90
N ALA A 40 54.16 71.88 73.83
CA ALA A 40 54.82 70.60 73.58
C ALA A 40 53.83 69.41 73.63
N GLY A 41 52.99 69.27 72.58
CA GLY A 41 52.06 68.14 72.41
C GLY A 41 52.58 67.03 71.49
N ASN A 42 52.24 65.78 71.82
CA ASN A 42 52.50 64.57 71.03
C ASN A 42 51.47 64.42 69.89
N ALA A 43 51.92 64.12 68.68
CA ALA A 43 51.04 64.03 67.51
C ALA A 43 50.36 62.65 67.37
N LEU A 44 49.03 62.64 67.20
CA LEU A 44 48.25 61.47 66.78
C LEU A 44 47.82 61.68 65.33
N ALA A 45 48.11 60.72 64.45
CA ALA A 45 47.64 60.70 63.07
C ALA A 45 46.79 59.45 62.82
N VAL A 46 45.64 59.62 62.18
CA VAL A 46 44.71 58.54 61.85
C VAL A 46 44.53 58.46 60.34
N SER A 47 44.72 57.27 59.77
CA SER A 47 44.45 56.97 58.35
C SER A 47 43.20 56.11 58.21
N VAL A 48 42.20 56.55 57.45
CA VAL A 48 41.00 55.76 57.15
C VAL A 48 41.19 55.06 55.80
N SER A 49 40.95 53.74 55.77
CA SER A 49 40.87 52.91 54.57
C SER A 49 39.44 52.44 54.38
N GLY A 50 38.89 52.59 53.17
CA GLY A 50 37.47 52.37 52.90
C GLY A 50 36.58 53.53 53.38
N ASN A 51 35.26 53.32 53.41
CA ASN A 51 34.28 54.37 53.69
C ASN A 51 33.74 54.29 55.13
N GLY A 52 34.19 55.22 55.98
CA GLY A 52 33.70 55.39 57.36
C GLY A 52 34.32 56.62 58.00
N ARG A 53 33.91 56.93 59.23
CA ARG A 53 34.38 58.11 59.98
C ARG A 53 35.04 57.69 61.28
N VAL A 54 36.11 58.37 61.67
CA VAL A 54 36.79 58.19 62.96
C VAL A 54 36.86 59.52 63.69
N VAL A 55 36.44 59.54 64.97
CA VAL A 55 36.49 60.71 65.84
C VAL A 55 37.22 60.39 67.15
N SER A 56 37.78 61.39 67.84
CA SER A 56 38.42 61.22 69.15
C SER A 56 37.66 61.86 70.33
N ALA A 57 37.88 61.30 71.52
CA ALA A 57 37.60 61.92 72.82
C ALA A 57 38.88 61.86 73.70
N PRO A 58 39.46 62.99 74.16
CA PRO A 58 39.08 64.38 73.89
C PRO A 58 39.01 64.74 72.39
N ALA A 59 38.20 65.73 72.06
CA ALA A 59 37.98 66.14 70.67
C ALA A 59 39.27 66.69 70.04
N GLY A 60 39.55 66.30 68.80
CA GLY A 60 40.76 66.74 68.09
C GLY A 60 41.06 65.96 66.80
N ILE A 61 40.61 64.71 66.70
CA ILE A 61 40.55 63.95 65.44
C ILE A 61 39.08 63.92 64.97
N ASP A 62 38.87 64.26 63.70
CA ASP A 62 37.65 63.96 62.94
C ASP A 62 38.03 63.66 61.48
N CYS A 63 38.07 62.38 61.14
CA CYS A 63 38.56 61.88 59.85
C CYS A 63 37.58 62.07 58.69
N GLY A 64 36.95 63.25 58.61
CA GLY A 64 36.35 63.84 57.42
C GLY A 64 36.90 65.23 57.08
N SER A 65 37.63 65.88 58.00
CA SER A 65 38.20 67.23 57.82
C SER A 65 39.59 67.40 58.44
N ALA A 66 39.89 66.73 59.57
CA ALA A 66 41.15 66.80 60.28
C ALA A 66 41.54 65.44 60.87
N CYS A 67 42.40 64.69 60.15
CA CYS A 67 42.81 63.33 60.51
C CYS A 67 44.05 63.28 61.42
N SER A 68 44.59 64.42 61.87
CA SER A 68 45.76 64.48 62.74
C SER A 68 45.73 65.69 63.65
N THR A 69 46.12 65.53 64.92
CA THR A 69 46.27 66.64 65.88
C THR A 69 47.36 66.34 66.89
N ARG A 70 47.65 67.30 67.79
CA ARG A 70 48.52 67.10 68.95
C ARG A 70 47.68 67.07 70.22
N PHE A 71 48.02 66.16 71.13
CA PHE A 71 47.49 66.10 72.48
C PHE A 71 48.61 66.25 73.49
N ASP A 72 48.30 66.74 74.69
CA ASP A 72 49.31 66.89 75.76
C ASP A 72 49.89 65.52 76.17
N PRO A 73 51.15 65.46 76.60
CA PRO A 73 51.77 64.21 77.05
C PRO A 73 50.93 63.48 78.11
N ALA A 74 50.86 62.16 77.98
CA ALA A 74 50.04 61.26 78.81
C ALA A 74 48.51 61.43 78.72
N THR A 75 47.97 62.26 77.80
CA THR A 75 46.52 62.29 77.52
C THR A 75 46.02 60.91 77.07
N SER A 76 44.93 60.42 77.66
CA SER A 76 44.21 59.24 77.18
C SER A 76 43.21 59.66 76.10
N VAL A 77 43.37 59.12 74.89
CA VAL A 77 42.56 59.44 73.72
C VAL A 77 41.81 58.19 73.29
N THR A 78 40.48 58.26 73.26
CA THR A 78 39.62 57.20 72.71
C THR A 78 39.20 57.58 71.30
N LEU A 79 39.63 56.78 70.32
CA LEU A 79 39.15 56.81 68.94
C LEU A 79 37.88 55.95 68.82
N SER A 80 36.90 56.44 68.08
CA SER A 80 35.64 55.73 67.78
C SER A 80 35.41 55.71 66.27
N ALA A 81 35.19 54.51 65.71
CA ALA A 81 34.97 54.25 64.30
C ALA A 81 33.48 53.99 64.01
N THR A 82 32.93 54.72 63.04
CA THR A 82 31.55 54.57 62.55
C THR A 82 31.57 54.22 61.06
N PRO A 83 31.18 53.00 60.66
CA PRO A 83 31.06 52.63 59.25
C PRO A 83 30.04 53.50 58.51
N ALA A 84 30.32 53.78 57.23
CA ALA A 84 29.29 54.34 56.34
C ALA A 84 28.23 53.28 55.99
N SER A 85 27.09 53.73 55.43
CA SER A 85 26.06 52.81 54.94
C SER A 85 26.63 51.83 53.91
N GLY A 86 26.36 50.53 54.09
CA GLY A 86 26.89 49.47 53.22
C GLY A 86 28.35 49.08 53.49
N GLN A 87 28.93 49.44 54.64
CA GLN A 87 30.27 49.04 55.08
C GLN A 87 30.22 48.39 56.48
N VAL A 88 31.22 47.54 56.77
CA VAL A 88 31.48 46.99 58.10
C VAL A 88 32.85 47.45 58.59
N PHE A 89 33.01 47.65 59.90
CA PHE A 89 34.33 47.95 60.47
C PHE A 89 35.23 46.71 60.40
N GLY A 90 36.32 46.80 59.65
CA GLY A 90 37.30 45.73 59.48
C GLY A 90 38.32 45.64 60.60
N GLY A 91 38.47 46.70 61.40
CA GLY A 91 39.37 46.75 62.56
C GLY A 91 40.39 47.89 62.51
N TRP A 92 41.15 48.01 63.60
CA TRP A 92 42.25 48.94 63.78
C TRP A 92 43.61 48.31 63.45
N GLY A 93 44.54 49.14 62.98
CA GLY A 93 45.97 48.82 62.85
C GLY A 93 46.86 49.99 63.30
N GLY A 94 48.18 49.77 63.31
CA GLY A 94 49.16 50.72 63.87
C GLY A 94 49.22 50.63 65.40
N ASP A 95 49.24 51.77 66.08
CA ASP A 95 49.24 51.90 67.55
C ASP A 95 47.88 51.55 68.21
N CYS A 96 46.90 51.12 67.41
CA CYS A 96 45.65 50.49 67.82
C CYS A 96 45.52 49.13 67.14
N THR A 97 44.89 48.17 67.82
CA THR A 97 44.68 46.81 67.30
C THR A 97 43.32 46.27 67.69
N GLY A 98 42.74 45.43 66.83
CA GLY A 98 41.51 44.69 67.11
C GLY A 98 40.27 45.24 66.40
N THR A 99 39.14 44.58 66.59
CA THR A 99 37.89 44.80 65.83
C THR A 99 36.80 45.54 66.59
N ALA A 100 37.05 45.93 67.84
CA ALA A 100 36.12 46.75 68.61
C ALA A 100 35.96 48.15 67.97
N ALA A 101 34.74 48.69 67.93
CA ALA A 101 34.45 49.98 67.30
C ALA A 101 35.13 51.19 67.99
N SER A 102 35.74 51.01 69.15
CA SER A 102 36.59 51.99 69.82
C SER A 102 37.98 51.44 70.13
N CYS A 103 38.97 52.33 70.19
CA CYS A 103 40.33 52.07 70.66
C CYS A 103 40.79 53.21 71.56
N THR A 104 41.28 52.92 72.76
CA THR A 104 41.84 53.92 73.68
C THR A 104 43.36 53.78 73.75
N LEU A 105 44.07 54.90 73.60
CA LEU A 105 45.53 54.97 73.58
C LEU A 105 46.03 56.14 74.44
N THR A 106 47.23 56.02 75.00
CA THR A 106 47.84 57.09 75.84
C THR A 106 48.98 57.77 75.09
N MET A 107 48.91 59.10 74.99
CA MET A 107 49.81 59.94 74.19
C MET A 107 51.16 60.20 74.88
N GLN A 108 51.94 59.13 75.08
CA GLN A 108 53.30 59.18 75.63
C GLN A 108 54.37 59.55 74.58
N ALA A 109 54.09 59.26 73.31
CA ALA A 109 54.87 59.64 72.14
C ALA A 109 53.93 59.97 70.97
N ALA A 110 54.48 60.36 69.82
CA ALA A 110 53.69 60.43 68.59
C ALA A 110 53.21 59.01 68.19
N ARG A 111 51.96 58.91 67.69
CA ARG A 111 51.31 57.63 67.35
C ARG A 111 50.58 57.72 66.01
N THR A 112 50.46 56.58 65.34
CA THR A 112 49.76 56.40 64.06
C THR A 112 48.75 55.27 64.16
N VAL A 113 47.51 55.51 63.72
CA VAL A 113 46.43 54.52 63.77
C VAL A 113 45.78 54.40 62.39
N THR A 114 45.51 53.18 61.95
CA THR A 114 44.72 52.91 60.74
C THR A 114 43.36 52.34 61.13
N ALA A 115 42.29 52.80 60.48
CA ALA A 115 40.94 52.25 60.61
C ALA A 115 40.50 51.70 59.25
N SER A 116 40.13 50.42 59.19
CA SER A 116 39.65 49.79 57.95
C SER A 116 38.14 49.65 57.94
N PHE A 117 37.50 49.98 56.82
CA PHE A 117 36.09 49.73 56.54
C PHE A 117 35.98 48.91 55.25
N ASN A 118 35.26 47.79 55.32
CA ASN A 118 35.19 46.81 54.25
C ASN A 118 33.74 46.67 53.76
N ALA A 119 33.54 46.31 52.50
CA ALA A 119 32.22 45.88 52.02
C ALA A 119 31.83 44.54 52.68
N PRO A 120 30.54 44.33 53.04
CA PRO A 120 30.08 43.05 53.56
C PRO A 120 30.21 41.92 52.52
N PRO A 121 30.43 40.65 52.95
CA PRO A 121 30.50 39.52 52.03
C PRO A 121 29.20 39.34 51.23
N SER A 122 29.31 38.97 49.96
CA SER A 122 28.15 38.65 49.11
C SER A 122 27.38 37.45 49.66
N SER A 123 26.10 37.64 49.98
CA SER A 123 25.23 36.58 50.54
C SER A 123 24.70 35.59 49.50
N SER A 124 24.81 35.92 48.20
CA SER A 124 24.35 35.07 47.10
C SER A 124 25.18 35.28 45.82
N PHE A 125 25.13 34.29 44.94
CA PHE A 125 25.77 34.30 43.63
C PHE A 125 24.82 33.77 42.55
N THR A 126 24.89 34.33 41.35
CA THR A 126 24.06 33.92 40.21
C THR A 126 24.58 32.66 39.53
N LEU A 127 23.70 31.69 39.28
CA LEU A 127 23.92 30.55 38.39
C LEU A 127 23.11 30.74 37.11
N GLY A 128 23.79 30.81 35.96
CA GLY A 128 23.16 30.80 34.65
C GLY A 128 23.22 29.42 34.00
N VAL A 129 22.15 29.00 33.34
CA VAL A 129 22.08 27.76 32.56
C VAL A 129 21.75 28.08 31.11
N THR A 130 22.45 27.44 30.17
CA THR A 130 22.16 27.52 28.73
C THR A 130 21.74 26.16 28.22
N VAL A 131 20.56 26.06 27.61
CA VAL A 131 20.07 24.83 26.96
C VAL A 131 20.26 24.95 25.46
N THR A 132 20.78 23.91 24.82
CA THR A 132 20.87 23.76 23.37
C THR A 132 20.18 22.47 22.96
N GLY A 133 19.38 22.49 21.89
CA GLY A 133 18.49 21.38 21.53
C GLY A 133 17.19 21.36 22.34
N ASN A 134 16.39 20.30 22.18
CA ASN A 134 15.05 20.22 22.75
C ASN A 134 15.02 19.41 24.06
N GLY A 135 14.86 20.10 25.18
CA GLY A 135 14.72 19.53 26.52
C GLY A 135 14.65 20.65 27.57
N THR A 136 14.42 20.30 28.83
CA THR A 136 14.35 21.25 29.95
C THR A 136 15.38 20.93 31.02
N VAL A 137 15.74 21.93 31.84
CA VAL A 137 16.67 21.79 32.97
C VAL A 137 16.10 22.50 34.19
N ARG A 138 16.03 21.81 35.34
CA ARG A 138 15.49 22.33 36.61
C ARG A 138 16.50 22.26 37.73
N SER A 139 16.43 23.20 38.69
CA SER A 139 17.30 23.19 39.88
C SER A 139 16.62 22.74 41.17
N GLN A 140 17.40 22.14 42.07
CA GLN A 140 17.12 22.00 43.50
C GLN A 140 18.31 22.58 44.30
N PRO A 141 18.14 23.61 45.15
CA PRO A 141 16.91 24.36 45.42
C PRO A 141 16.27 24.98 44.17
N ALA A 142 14.96 25.23 44.22
CA ALA A 142 14.22 25.78 43.10
C ALA A 142 14.68 27.21 42.77
N GLY A 143 14.75 27.54 41.47
CA GLY A 143 15.17 28.85 40.97
C GLY A 143 15.40 28.87 39.46
N ILE A 144 15.85 27.75 38.89
CA ILE A 144 16.00 27.54 37.45
C ILE A 144 14.93 26.56 36.96
N ASP A 145 14.20 26.95 35.92
CA ASP A 145 13.39 26.08 35.06
C ASP A 145 13.60 26.54 33.60
N CYS A 146 14.57 25.92 32.94
CA CYS A 146 14.99 26.25 31.58
C CYS A 146 13.91 25.86 30.58
N GLY A 147 13.10 26.87 30.29
CA GLY A 147 11.89 26.90 29.48
C GLY A 147 11.26 28.29 29.58
N SER A 148 11.38 28.93 30.76
CA SER A 148 11.10 30.36 30.97
C SER A 148 12.19 31.09 31.77
N THR A 149 12.84 30.44 32.74
CA THR A 149 13.78 31.09 33.67
C THR A 149 15.09 30.30 33.77
N CYS A 150 16.12 30.78 33.07
CA CYS A 150 17.41 30.09 32.92
C CYS A 150 18.54 30.67 33.81
N SER A 151 18.23 31.56 34.75
CA SER A 151 19.23 32.19 35.62
C SER A 151 18.61 32.60 36.95
N ALA A 152 19.29 32.30 38.06
CA ALA A 152 18.81 32.64 39.41
C ALA A 152 19.95 32.86 40.42
N PRO A 153 19.75 33.71 41.44
CA PRO A 153 20.66 33.81 42.57
C PRO A 153 20.46 32.66 43.56
N PHE A 154 21.56 32.11 44.06
CA PHE A 154 21.57 31.09 45.12
C PHE A 154 22.49 31.55 46.27
N ALA A 155 22.19 31.13 47.49
CA ALA A 155 22.97 31.53 48.67
C ALA A 155 24.45 31.11 48.54
N ALA A 156 25.35 31.90 49.13
CA ALA A 156 26.77 31.58 49.14
C ALA A 156 27.02 30.18 49.76
N ASN A 157 27.87 29.39 49.11
CA ASN A 157 28.18 27.99 49.41
C ASN A 157 27.01 26.99 49.26
N ALA A 158 25.85 27.39 48.72
CA ALA A 158 24.76 26.46 48.43
C ALA A 158 25.18 25.41 47.38
N SER A 159 24.71 24.18 47.56
CA SER A 159 24.83 23.11 46.56
C SER A 159 23.55 23.05 45.73
N VAL A 160 23.66 23.25 44.42
CA VAL A 160 22.54 23.29 43.48
C VAL A 160 22.61 22.09 42.55
N VAL A 161 21.61 21.20 42.62
CA VAL A 161 21.47 20.06 41.72
C VAL A 161 20.61 20.46 40.53
N LEU A 162 21.18 20.43 39.33
CA LEU A 162 20.50 20.58 38.06
C LEU A 162 20.05 19.20 37.56
N SER A 163 18.82 19.06 37.09
CA SER A 163 18.28 17.84 36.48
C SER A 163 17.77 18.15 35.07
N ALA A 164 18.16 17.32 34.09
CA ALA A 164 17.81 17.49 32.68
C ALA A 164 16.74 16.48 32.24
N THR A 165 15.74 16.97 31.50
CA THR A 165 14.67 16.16 30.92
C THR A 165 14.66 16.34 29.39
N PRO A 166 15.13 15.35 28.61
CA PRO A 166 15.05 15.40 27.15
C PRO A 166 13.59 15.43 26.66
N ALA A 167 13.33 16.12 25.55
CA ALA A 167 12.05 16.03 24.85
C ALA A 167 11.91 14.69 24.10
N ALA A 168 10.71 14.39 23.59
CA ALA A 168 10.47 13.20 22.78
C ALA A 168 11.42 13.15 21.56
N GLY A 169 12.08 12.00 21.35
CA GLY A 169 13.07 11.83 20.29
C GLY A 169 14.41 12.53 20.53
N GLN A 170 14.72 12.92 21.77
CA GLN A 170 16.00 13.56 22.14
C GLN A 170 16.72 12.79 23.27
N VAL A 171 18.03 12.97 23.36
CA VAL A 171 18.89 12.48 24.44
C VAL A 171 19.79 13.61 24.94
N LEU A 172 20.12 13.61 26.23
CA LEU A 172 21.14 14.51 26.77
C LEU A 172 22.52 14.05 26.27
N SER A 173 23.17 14.88 25.46
CA SER A 173 24.53 14.65 24.96
C SER A 173 25.59 14.99 26.00
N GLY A 174 25.31 15.95 26.89
CA GLY A 174 26.14 16.22 28.06
C GLY A 174 25.97 17.60 28.69
N TRP A 175 26.62 17.77 29.83
CA TRP A 175 26.79 19.03 30.55
C TRP A 175 28.16 19.69 30.23
N GLY A 176 28.21 21.01 30.34
CA GLY A 176 29.44 21.81 30.25
C GLY A 176 29.44 23.02 31.19
N GLY A 177 30.55 23.77 31.21
CA GLY A 177 30.76 24.91 32.11
C GLY A 177 31.21 24.47 33.50
N ALA A 178 30.50 24.90 34.55
CA ALA A 178 30.74 24.48 35.94
C ALA A 178 30.28 23.04 36.25
N CYS A 179 29.96 22.27 35.20
CA CYS A 179 29.45 20.91 35.20
C CYS A 179 30.10 20.11 34.06
N THR A 180 30.24 18.80 34.21
CA THR A 180 30.78 17.89 33.18
C THR A 180 30.12 16.51 33.26
N GLY A 181 30.01 15.82 32.13
CA GLY A 181 29.49 14.44 32.05
C GLY A 181 28.12 14.35 31.34
N ALA A 182 27.59 13.14 31.20
CA ALA A 182 26.33 12.88 30.49
C ALA A 182 25.23 12.23 31.37
N GLY A 183 25.40 12.26 32.70
CA GLY A 183 24.35 11.82 33.63
C GLY A 183 23.13 12.75 33.61
N PRO A 184 21.93 12.28 34.00
CA PRO A 184 20.70 13.08 33.96
C PRO A 184 20.69 14.27 34.94
N SER A 185 21.67 14.35 35.85
CA SER A 185 21.84 15.46 36.79
C SER A 185 23.29 15.91 36.90
N CYS A 186 23.49 17.14 37.37
CA CYS A 186 24.79 17.70 37.77
C CYS A 186 24.67 18.57 39.03
N THR A 187 25.68 18.58 39.89
CA THR A 187 25.70 19.37 41.13
C THR A 187 26.73 20.51 41.06
N VAL A 188 26.32 21.72 41.43
CA VAL A 188 27.14 22.95 41.40
C VAL A 188 27.19 23.61 42.78
N THR A 189 28.39 23.84 43.32
CA THR A 189 28.57 24.59 44.58
C THR A 189 28.80 26.08 44.34
N MET A 190 27.99 26.94 44.95
CA MET A 190 27.91 28.38 44.68
C MET A 190 28.85 29.21 45.55
N GLY A 191 30.17 29.08 45.34
CA GLY A 191 31.18 29.95 45.95
C GLY A 191 31.49 31.25 45.18
N GLN A 192 30.96 31.37 43.96
CA GLN A 192 31.05 32.55 43.07
C GLN A 192 29.97 32.43 41.99
N ALA A 193 29.79 33.45 41.14
CA ALA A 193 28.91 33.36 39.97
C ALA A 193 29.41 32.26 39.00
N ARG A 194 28.49 31.47 38.45
CA ARG A 194 28.80 30.29 37.62
C ARG A 194 27.85 30.15 36.43
N SER A 195 28.30 29.42 35.41
CA SER A 195 27.49 29.07 34.23
C SER A 195 27.57 27.58 33.92
N VAL A 196 26.45 26.99 33.52
CA VAL A 196 26.35 25.60 33.05
C VAL A 196 25.68 25.55 31.68
N SER A 197 26.10 24.63 30.82
CA SER A 197 25.41 24.33 29.56
C SER A 197 24.86 22.90 29.58
N ALA A 198 23.67 22.68 29.03
CA ALA A 198 23.11 21.36 28.75
C ALA A 198 22.81 21.23 27.26
N VAL A 199 23.29 20.16 26.63
CA VAL A 199 23.11 19.91 25.20
C VAL A 199 22.25 18.68 25.01
N PHE A 200 21.09 18.86 24.38
CA PHE A 200 20.24 17.78 23.89
C PHE A 200 20.46 17.60 22.38
N ALA A 201 20.46 16.35 21.92
CA ALA A 201 20.53 16.01 20.50
C ALA A 201 19.46 14.97 20.15
N ALA A 202 19.16 14.82 18.85
CA ALA A 202 18.25 13.79 18.39
C ALA A 202 18.73 12.38 18.79
N ALA A 203 17.81 11.57 19.31
CA ALA A 203 18.06 10.16 19.55
C ALA A 203 18.39 9.46 18.22
N PRO A 204 19.38 8.54 18.16
CA PRO A 204 19.62 7.75 16.96
C PRO A 204 18.36 6.99 16.56
N ALA A 205 17.97 7.09 15.28
CA ALA A 205 16.82 6.37 14.78
C ALA A 205 17.09 4.86 14.84
N VAL A 206 16.27 4.11 15.60
CA VAL A 206 16.35 2.66 15.65
C VAL A 206 15.99 2.10 14.27
N GLN A 207 16.93 1.38 13.66
CA GLN A 207 16.76 0.69 12.39
C GLN A 207 16.63 -0.82 12.64
N ARG A 208 15.81 -1.48 11.83
CA ARG A 208 15.60 -2.92 11.82
C ARG A 208 15.95 -3.48 10.45
N THR A 209 16.66 -4.61 10.43
CA THR A 209 17.07 -5.28 9.20
C THR A 209 15.98 -6.22 8.73
N LEU A 210 15.51 -6.03 7.49
CA LEU A 210 14.72 -7.01 6.77
C LEU A 210 15.63 -7.74 5.77
N SER A 211 15.59 -9.06 5.80
CA SER A 211 16.29 -9.93 4.86
C SER A 211 15.28 -10.77 4.07
N VAL A 212 15.52 -10.91 2.77
CA VAL A 212 14.74 -11.75 1.86
C VAL A 212 15.65 -12.82 1.28
N THR A 213 15.18 -14.06 1.28
CA THR A 213 15.83 -15.18 0.58
C THR A 213 14.92 -15.65 -0.55
N LEU A 214 15.52 -16.08 -1.66
CA LEU A 214 14.81 -16.62 -2.82
C LEU A 214 15.11 -18.11 -2.95
N ALA A 215 14.10 -18.91 -3.24
CA ALA A 215 14.25 -20.24 -3.79
C ALA A 215 13.62 -20.25 -5.19
N GLY A 216 14.33 -20.71 -6.22
CA GLY A 216 13.86 -20.64 -7.61
C GLY A 216 14.03 -19.27 -8.27
N GLY A 217 13.49 -19.09 -9.49
CA GLY A 217 13.70 -17.89 -10.30
C GLY A 217 12.63 -16.82 -10.13
N GLY A 218 13.01 -15.68 -9.58
CA GLY A 218 12.16 -14.49 -9.47
C GLY A 218 12.90 -13.31 -8.85
N VAL A 219 12.17 -12.24 -8.60
CA VAL A 219 12.63 -11.07 -7.84
C VAL A 219 11.61 -10.67 -6.77
N VAL A 220 12.08 -10.05 -5.70
CA VAL A 220 11.22 -9.46 -4.65
C VAL A 220 11.59 -7.99 -4.43
N ARG A 221 10.61 -7.10 -4.48
CA ARG A 221 10.78 -5.66 -4.22
C ARG A 221 10.04 -5.21 -2.97
N SER A 222 10.53 -4.17 -2.28
CA SER A 222 9.86 -3.57 -1.12
C SER A 222 9.26 -2.18 -1.41
N GLN A 223 8.18 -1.85 -0.69
CA GLN A 223 7.73 -0.48 -0.42
C GLN A 223 7.63 -0.28 1.09
N PRO A 224 8.31 0.71 1.71
CA PRO A 224 9.27 1.65 1.11
C PRO A 224 10.42 0.97 0.36
N VAL A 225 11.00 1.68 -0.61
CA VAL A 225 12.08 1.13 -1.45
C VAL A 225 13.33 0.86 -0.60
N GLY A 226 13.95 -0.30 -0.82
CA GLY A 226 15.15 -0.73 -0.11
C GLY A 226 15.61 -2.12 -0.51
N ILE A 227 14.67 -3.03 -0.74
CA ILE A 227 14.92 -4.37 -1.28
C ILE A 227 14.56 -4.39 -2.77
N ASP A 228 15.51 -4.83 -3.60
CA ASP A 228 15.27 -5.36 -4.95
C ASP A 228 16.08 -6.65 -5.07
N CYS A 229 15.53 -7.70 -4.49
CA CYS A 229 16.14 -9.01 -4.38
C CYS A 229 16.00 -9.75 -5.72
N GLY A 230 16.73 -9.24 -6.71
CA GLY A 230 17.57 -10.02 -7.62
C GLY A 230 19.06 -9.64 -7.50
N SER A 231 19.37 -8.56 -6.77
CA SER A 231 20.74 -8.11 -6.46
C SER A 231 20.91 -7.62 -5.02
N THR A 232 19.89 -6.98 -4.44
CA THR A 232 19.91 -6.41 -3.09
C THR A 232 18.81 -7.03 -2.24
N CYS A 233 19.19 -8.03 -1.45
CA CYS A 233 18.27 -8.89 -0.70
C CYS A 233 18.14 -8.56 0.80
N SER A 234 18.73 -7.45 1.26
CA SER A 234 18.56 -6.98 2.63
C SER A 234 18.60 -5.45 2.69
N ALA A 235 17.78 -4.86 3.55
CA ALA A 235 17.72 -3.42 3.78
C ALA A 235 17.30 -3.11 5.22
N THR A 236 17.63 -1.91 5.69
CA THR A 236 17.20 -1.39 6.99
C THR A 236 16.00 -0.47 6.86
N PHE A 237 15.03 -0.63 7.76
CA PHE A 237 13.83 0.21 7.86
C PHE A 237 13.69 0.73 9.29
N GLY A 238 13.03 1.87 9.49
CA GLY A 238 12.78 2.40 10.83
C GLY A 238 11.93 1.47 11.69
N ASP A 239 12.19 1.45 13.00
CA ASP A 239 11.36 0.70 13.95
C ASP A 239 9.88 1.11 13.85
N GLY A 240 8.99 0.11 13.78
CA GLY A 240 7.56 0.28 13.56
C GLY A 240 7.13 0.52 12.11
N ALA A 241 8.05 0.64 11.14
CA ALA A 241 7.69 0.84 9.74
C ALA A 241 6.89 -0.33 9.15
N SER A 242 5.86 -0.04 8.36
CA SER A 242 5.15 -1.03 7.54
C SER A 242 5.88 -1.20 6.22
N VAL A 243 6.21 -2.44 5.85
CA VAL A 243 6.89 -2.81 4.61
C VAL A 243 6.01 -3.78 3.82
N VAL A 244 5.74 -3.46 2.57
CA VAL A 244 5.07 -4.33 1.60
C VAL A 244 6.13 -4.94 0.70
N LEU A 245 6.22 -6.27 0.68
CA LEU A 245 7.02 -7.05 -0.26
C LEU A 245 6.15 -7.51 -1.43
N THR A 246 6.66 -7.39 -2.65
CA THR A 246 6.02 -7.87 -3.89
C THR A 246 6.95 -8.81 -4.62
N ALA A 247 6.53 -10.05 -4.84
CA ALA A 247 7.22 -11.06 -5.62
C ALA A 247 6.83 -10.98 -7.11
N THR A 248 7.79 -11.20 -8.00
CA THR A 248 7.59 -11.31 -9.45
C THR A 248 8.40 -12.50 -9.96
N ALA A 249 7.73 -13.51 -10.51
CA ALA A 249 8.41 -14.69 -11.03
C ALA A 249 9.16 -14.38 -12.33
N SER A 250 10.29 -15.06 -12.55
CA SER A 250 11.00 -15.00 -13.83
C SER A 250 10.25 -15.80 -14.91
N ALA A 251 10.60 -15.59 -16.19
CA ALA A 251 10.03 -16.38 -17.28
C ALA A 251 10.22 -17.90 -17.04
N GLY A 252 9.16 -18.68 -17.23
CA GLY A 252 9.15 -20.13 -16.95
C GLY A 252 9.07 -20.50 -15.46
N GLN A 253 8.83 -19.55 -14.56
CA GLN A 253 8.63 -19.76 -13.13
C GLN A 253 7.25 -19.26 -12.70
N ARG A 254 6.75 -19.78 -11.59
CA ARG A 254 5.57 -19.28 -10.87
C ARG A 254 5.93 -19.01 -9.41
N PHE A 255 5.31 -18.00 -8.81
CA PHE A 255 5.44 -17.78 -7.37
C PHE A 255 4.70 -18.89 -6.60
N ALA A 256 5.41 -19.57 -5.71
CA ALA A 256 4.89 -20.71 -4.95
C ALA A 256 4.42 -20.31 -3.54
N GLY A 257 5.02 -19.28 -2.93
CA GLY A 257 4.56 -18.73 -1.66
C GLY A 257 5.65 -18.11 -0.79
N TRP A 258 5.22 -17.46 0.29
CA TRP A 258 6.08 -16.90 1.33
C TRP A 258 6.25 -17.85 2.53
N SER A 259 7.38 -17.73 3.20
CA SER A 259 7.60 -18.27 4.55
C SER A 259 8.51 -17.35 5.39
N GLY A 260 8.71 -17.69 6.68
CA GLY A 260 9.42 -16.83 7.64
C GLY A 260 8.48 -15.81 8.27
N ALA A 261 8.85 -14.52 8.24
CA ALA A 261 8.03 -13.41 8.74
C ALA A 261 6.83 -13.06 7.84
N CYS A 262 6.64 -13.79 6.73
CA CYS A 262 5.52 -13.75 5.81
C CYS A 262 4.97 -15.18 5.59
N SER A 263 3.72 -15.30 5.13
CA SER A 263 3.12 -16.60 4.81
C SER A 263 2.07 -16.48 3.69
N GLY A 264 1.74 -17.62 3.06
CA GLY A 264 0.70 -17.72 2.03
C GLY A 264 1.21 -17.54 0.59
N SER A 265 0.30 -17.71 -0.37
CA SER A 265 0.59 -17.76 -1.82
C SER A 265 0.29 -16.44 -2.57
N SER A 266 -0.18 -15.39 -1.88
CA SER A 266 -0.33 -14.06 -2.49
C SER A 266 1.02 -13.52 -2.95
N ALA A 267 1.09 -12.91 -4.13
CA ALA A 267 2.32 -12.29 -4.63
C ALA A 267 2.78 -11.08 -3.79
N THR A 268 1.96 -10.61 -2.84
CA THR A 268 2.29 -9.54 -1.90
C THR A 268 2.24 -10.01 -0.45
N CYS A 269 3.13 -9.48 0.39
CA CYS A 269 3.12 -9.63 1.85
C CYS A 269 3.36 -8.28 2.53
N THR A 270 2.55 -7.92 3.52
CA THR A 270 2.75 -6.71 4.34
C THR A 270 3.18 -7.10 5.75
N LEU A 271 4.24 -6.47 6.26
CA LEU A 271 4.82 -6.77 7.58
C LEU A 271 5.22 -5.48 8.32
N ALA A 272 5.21 -5.50 9.65
CA ALA A 272 5.65 -4.39 10.50
C ALA A 272 7.03 -4.65 11.12
N MET A 273 7.95 -3.69 10.99
CA MET A 273 9.34 -3.78 11.41
C MET A 273 9.54 -3.46 12.89
N SER A 274 9.01 -4.32 13.77
CA SER A 274 9.17 -4.25 15.23
C SER A 274 10.49 -4.87 15.76
N ALA A 275 11.19 -5.61 14.89
CA ALA A 275 12.43 -6.34 15.16
C ALA A 275 13.09 -6.66 13.80
N ASP A 276 14.30 -7.19 13.81
CA ASP A 276 14.91 -7.76 12.61
C ASP A 276 14.10 -8.97 12.11
N ARG A 277 13.92 -9.08 10.79
CA ARG A 277 13.04 -10.08 10.17
C ARG A 277 13.70 -10.76 8.97
N SER A 278 13.31 -12.01 8.77
CA SER A 278 13.70 -12.86 7.63
C SER A 278 12.45 -13.35 6.92
N VAL A 279 12.39 -13.18 5.61
CA VAL A 279 11.34 -13.67 4.73
C VAL A 279 11.98 -14.56 3.65
N ALA A 280 11.31 -15.65 3.30
CA ALA A 280 11.68 -16.48 2.17
C ALA A 280 10.58 -16.46 1.12
N ALA A 281 10.95 -16.17 -0.12
CA ALA A 281 10.10 -16.21 -1.31
C ALA A 281 10.42 -17.46 -2.12
N SER A 282 9.47 -18.38 -2.24
CA SER A 282 9.60 -19.56 -3.07
C SER A 282 9.00 -19.31 -4.44
N PHE A 283 9.76 -19.65 -5.48
CA PHE A 283 9.37 -19.76 -6.87
C PHE A 283 9.59 -21.22 -7.29
N ALA A 284 8.68 -21.74 -8.10
CA ALA A 284 8.80 -23.07 -8.69
C ALA A 284 8.85 -22.93 -10.21
N ALA A 285 9.35 -23.95 -10.91
CA ALA A 285 9.11 -24.06 -12.33
C ALA A 285 7.60 -24.00 -12.59
N ALA A 286 7.19 -23.16 -13.55
CA ALA A 286 5.84 -23.24 -14.07
C ALA A 286 5.66 -24.62 -14.76
N PRO A 287 4.46 -25.24 -14.69
CA PRO A 287 4.16 -26.38 -15.54
C PRO A 287 4.49 -26.04 -17.00
N ALA A 288 4.94 -27.03 -17.78
CA ALA A 288 5.10 -26.83 -19.21
C ALA A 288 3.75 -26.39 -19.79
N ALA A 289 3.68 -25.18 -20.36
CA ALA A 289 2.43 -24.61 -20.83
C ALA A 289 1.84 -25.53 -21.91
N PRO A 290 0.59 -26.03 -21.76
CA PRO A 290 -0.04 -26.98 -22.68
C PRO A 290 0.20 -26.62 -24.14
N ALA A 291 0.56 -27.55 -25.02
CA ALA A 291 0.82 -27.28 -26.43
C ALA A 291 -0.42 -27.52 -27.29
N TRP A 292 -0.58 -26.75 -28.37
CA TRP A 292 -1.55 -27.12 -29.41
C TRP A 292 -1.02 -28.34 -30.16
N GLN A 293 -1.86 -29.35 -30.31
CA GLN A 293 -1.58 -30.56 -31.06
C GLN A 293 -1.73 -30.32 -32.58
N THR A 294 -1.70 -31.39 -33.38
CA THR A 294 -2.04 -31.32 -34.80
C THR A 294 -3.55 -31.18 -34.98
N ALA A 295 -3.99 -30.29 -35.88
CA ALA A 295 -5.38 -30.17 -36.27
C ALA A 295 -5.91 -31.46 -36.93
N GLN A 296 -7.13 -31.86 -36.60
CA GLN A 296 -7.75 -33.11 -37.06
C GLN A 296 -9.18 -32.87 -37.57
N LEU A 297 -9.58 -33.61 -38.61
CA LEU A 297 -10.97 -33.67 -39.07
C LEU A 297 -11.81 -34.52 -38.08
N LEU A 298 -12.87 -33.93 -37.52
CA LEU A 298 -13.65 -34.57 -36.45
C LEU A 298 -14.72 -35.54 -36.96
N GLU A 299 -15.30 -35.26 -38.11
CA GLU A 299 -16.50 -35.95 -38.63
C GLU A 299 -16.24 -37.27 -39.38
N SER A 300 -15.00 -37.76 -39.35
CA SER A 300 -14.51 -39.02 -39.97
C SER A 300 -14.50 -39.11 -41.51
N ASN A 301 -15.34 -38.37 -42.25
CA ASN A 301 -15.18 -38.18 -43.70
C ASN A 301 -15.60 -36.77 -44.16
N ASN A 302 -14.98 -36.27 -45.22
CA ASN A 302 -15.12 -34.87 -45.65
C ASN A 302 -16.28 -34.67 -46.67
N ASP A 303 -17.31 -35.53 -46.59
CA ASP A 303 -18.28 -35.74 -47.67
C ASP A 303 -19.60 -34.98 -47.46
N PHE A 304 -19.89 -34.53 -46.23
CA PHE A 304 -21.18 -33.96 -45.84
C PHE A 304 -21.05 -32.59 -45.17
N ASN A 305 -21.91 -31.65 -45.56
CA ASN A 305 -21.83 -30.28 -45.11
C ASN A 305 -22.17 -30.13 -43.61
N ILE A 306 -21.29 -29.51 -42.84
CA ILE A 306 -21.47 -29.16 -41.42
C ILE A 306 -22.40 -27.95 -41.26
N GLY A 307 -23.10 -27.88 -40.11
CA GLY A 307 -23.97 -26.79 -39.71
C GLY A 307 -23.22 -25.51 -39.32
N GLY A 308 -23.98 -24.47 -38.96
CA GLY A 308 -23.43 -23.18 -38.52
C GLY A 308 -23.10 -23.09 -37.03
N THR A 309 -23.31 -24.17 -36.27
CA THR A 309 -23.16 -24.19 -34.81
C THR A 309 -22.38 -25.43 -34.38
N VAL A 310 -21.48 -25.24 -33.42
CA VAL A 310 -20.76 -26.31 -32.70
C VAL A 310 -20.88 -26.03 -31.21
N LEU A 311 -21.09 -27.07 -30.40
CA LEU A 311 -20.94 -27.00 -28.94
C LEU A 311 -19.71 -27.80 -28.51
N SER A 312 -18.96 -27.29 -27.55
CA SER A 312 -17.77 -27.96 -27.00
C SER A 312 -17.76 -27.87 -25.48
N ALA A 313 -17.35 -28.95 -24.81
CA ALA A 313 -17.06 -28.98 -23.38
C ALA A 313 -15.78 -29.76 -23.11
N ILE A 314 -15.11 -29.45 -21.99
CA ILE A 314 -13.94 -30.15 -21.50
C ILE A 314 -14.08 -30.35 -19.99
N ALA A 315 -13.76 -31.55 -19.52
CA ALA A 315 -13.80 -31.94 -18.12
C ALA A 315 -12.47 -31.58 -17.40
N PRO A 316 -12.49 -31.50 -16.06
CA PRO A 316 -11.27 -31.37 -15.24
C PRO A 316 -10.22 -32.45 -15.47
N ASN A 317 -10.62 -33.68 -15.83
CA ASN A 317 -9.71 -34.79 -16.15
C ASN A 317 -9.08 -34.68 -17.56
N GLY A 318 -9.51 -33.71 -18.36
CA GLY A 318 -9.06 -33.49 -19.73
C GLY A 318 -9.89 -34.17 -20.81
N ASP A 319 -10.86 -35.04 -20.49
CA ASP A 319 -11.82 -35.53 -21.48
C ASP A 319 -12.58 -34.36 -22.10
N ALA A 320 -12.99 -34.48 -23.36
CA ALA A 320 -13.76 -33.44 -24.03
C ALA A 320 -14.90 -34.03 -24.86
N MET A 321 -15.86 -33.19 -25.20
CA MET A 321 -16.92 -33.54 -26.13
C MET A 321 -17.21 -32.37 -27.06
N VAL A 322 -17.38 -32.69 -28.34
CA VAL A 322 -17.81 -31.74 -29.37
C VAL A 322 -19.09 -32.26 -30.01
N MET A 323 -20.05 -31.37 -30.24
CA MET A 323 -21.33 -31.64 -30.89
C MET A 323 -21.53 -30.71 -32.08
N TRP A 324 -22.13 -31.23 -33.16
CA TRP A 324 -22.35 -30.50 -34.41
C TRP A 324 -23.60 -30.98 -35.14
N GLU A 325 -24.00 -30.25 -36.18
CA GLU A 325 -25.02 -30.67 -37.14
C GLU A 325 -24.36 -31.10 -38.45
N GLN A 326 -24.83 -32.19 -39.06
CA GLN A 326 -24.35 -32.67 -40.36
C GLN A 326 -25.52 -33.28 -41.12
N SER A 327 -25.43 -33.39 -42.44
CA SER A 327 -26.32 -34.30 -43.18
C SER A 327 -26.22 -35.71 -42.60
N ASP A 328 -27.31 -36.45 -42.71
CA ASP A 328 -27.43 -37.77 -42.10
C ASP A 328 -26.78 -38.92 -42.90
N GLY A 329 -26.11 -38.57 -44.00
CA GLY A 329 -25.34 -39.47 -44.86
C GLY A 329 -26.03 -39.84 -46.17
N THR A 330 -27.30 -39.44 -46.37
CA THR A 330 -28.04 -39.80 -47.59
C THR A 330 -27.76 -38.83 -48.76
N PRO A 331 -27.81 -39.30 -50.02
CA PRO A 331 -27.69 -38.42 -51.18
C PRO A 331 -28.84 -37.41 -51.36
N ASP A 332 -29.94 -37.52 -50.61
CA ASP A 332 -31.04 -36.54 -50.67
C ASP A 332 -30.68 -35.20 -50.02
N GLY A 333 -29.69 -35.18 -49.11
CA GLY A 333 -29.16 -33.97 -48.47
C GLY A 333 -30.15 -33.19 -47.59
N ASN A 334 -31.40 -33.66 -47.45
CA ASN A 334 -32.48 -32.91 -46.81
C ASN A 334 -32.52 -33.16 -45.30
N THR A 335 -32.16 -34.36 -44.83
CA THR A 335 -32.16 -34.68 -43.39
C THR A 335 -30.80 -34.37 -42.77
N ARG A 336 -30.81 -33.57 -41.70
CA ARG A 336 -29.64 -33.29 -40.86
C ARG A 336 -29.82 -33.93 -39.49
N LYS A 337 -28.76 -34.57 -38.98
CA LYS A 337 -28.70 -35.14 -37.63
C LYS A 337 -27.80 -34.27 -36.74
N ILE A 338 -28.05 -34.33 -35.43
CA ILE A 338 -27.10 -33.83 -34.44
C ILE A 338 -26.15 -34.96 -34.10
N TRP A 339 -24.86 -34.68 -34.19
CA TRP A 339 -23.78 -35.61 -33.92
C TRP A 339 -22.97 -35.14 -32.71
N SER A 340 -22.23 -36.09 -32.14
CA SER A 340 -21.31 -35.86 -31.03
C SER A 340 -20.09 -36.75 -31.19
N ARG A 341 -18.93 -36.30 -30.69
CA ARG A 341 -17.72 -37.10 -30.59
C ARG A 341 -17.04 -36.79 -29.27
N ARG A 342 -16.63 -37.83 -28.54
CA ARG A 342 -15.90 -37.71 -27.29
C ARG A 342 -14.41 -37.86 -27.55
N TYR A 343 -13.62 -37.06 -26.86
CA TYR A 343 -12.19 -37.28 -26.67
C TYR A 343 -11.95 -37.81 -25.27
N VAL A 344 -11.21 -38.91 -25.16
CA VAL A 344 -10.75 -39.49 -23.90
C VAL A 344 -9.27 -39.17 -23.71
N ALA A 345 -8.92 -38.57 -22.57
CA ALA A 345 -7.56 -38.14 -22.28
C ALA A 345 -6.56 -39.32 -22.35
N GLY A 346 -5.57 -39.20 -23.24
CA GLY A 346 -4.55 -40.23 -23.46
C GLY A 346 -4.98 -41.40 -24.36
N GLN A 347 -6.24 -41.45 -24.82
CA GLN A 347 -6.74 -42.49 -25.73
C GLN A 347 -7.12 -41.94 -27.12
N GLY A 348 -7.59 -40.69 -27.21
CA GLY A 348 -7.95 -40.06 -28.49
C GLY A 348 -9.46 -39.84 -28.66
N TRP A 349 -9.90 -39.68 -29.91
CA TRP A 349 -11.31 -39.44 -30.25
C TRP A 349 -12.05 -40.76 -30.55
N ASP A 350 -13.11 -41.04 -29.79
CA ASP A 350 -14.04 -42.16 -29.98
C ASP A 350 -14.76 -42.07 -31.35
N ALA A 351 -15.60 -43.05 -31.71
CA ALA A 351 -16.45 -42.94 -32.90
C ALA A 351 -17.47 -41.78 -32.78
N ALA A 352 -17.86 -41.20 -33.92
CA ALA A 352 -18.95 -40.21 -33.95
C ALA A 352 -20.31 -40.88 -33.67
N LEU A 353 -21.12 -40.27 -32.80
CA LEU A 353 -22.41 -40.78 -32.36
C LEU A 353 -23.52 -39.76 -32.66
N ALA A 354 -24.48 -40.16 -33.49
CA ALA A 354 -25.71 -39.40 -33.73
C ALA A 354 -26.63 -39.46 -32.50
N LEU A 355 -27.27 -38.35 -32.15
CA LEU A 355 -28.15 -38.27 -30.99
C LEU A 355 -29.51 -38.93 -31.28
N PRO A 356 -29.97 -39.92 -30.48
CA PRO A 356 -31.18 -40.67 -30.79
C PRO A 356 -32.45 -39.81 -30.87
N GLY A 357 -33.20 -39.96 -31.96
CA GLY A 357 -34.52 -39.34 -32.14
C GLY A 357 -34.51 -37.82 -32.32
N LEU A 358 -33.41 -37.22 -32.77
CA LEU A 358 -33.32 -35.79 -33.09
C LEU A 358 -32.88 -35.54 -34.54
N THR A 359 -33.51 -34.57 -35.19
CA THR A 359 -33.12 -34.04 -36.51
C THR A 359 -32.93 -32.54 -36.42
N ALA A 360 -31.83 -32.01 -36.96
CA ALA A 360 -31.52 -30.59 -36.87
C ALA A 360 -32.50 -29.69 -37.65
N ASN A 361 -33.19 -30.23 -38.67
CA ASN A 361 -34.23 -29.53 -39.43
C ASN A 361 -35.41 -29.07 -38.56
N THR A 362 -35.79 -29.87 -37.56
CA THR A 362 -36.89 -29.57 -36.64
C THR A 362 -36.40 -29.10 -35.28
N THR A 363 -35.17 -29.45 -34.92
CA THR A 363 -34.56 -29.16 -33.63
C THR A 363 -33.08 -28.80 -33.80
N PRO A 364 -32.74 -27.54 -34.13
CA PRO A 364 -31.35 -27.14 -34.35
C PRO A 364 -30.50 -27.26 -33.08
N LEU A 365 -29.19 -27.43 -33.27
CA LEU A 365 -28.20 -27.47 -32.21
C LEU A 365 -28.07 -26.09 -31.56
N ALA A 366 -28.46 -26.00 -30.29
CA ALA A 366 -28.39 -24.79 -29.49
C ALA A 366 -28.26 -25.13 -27.99
N GLY A 367 -28.10 -24.10 -27.16
CA GLY A 367 -28.07 -24.22 -25.70
C GLY A 367 -26.65 -24.33 -25.12
N ARG A 368 -26.42 -25.26 -24.19
CA ARG A 368 -25.15 -25.41 -23.46
C ARG A 368 -24.75 -26.87 -23.32
N LEU A 369 -23.46 -27.16 -23.49
CA LEU A 369 -22.84 -28.45 -23.21
C LEU A 369 -21.89 -28.29 -22.02
N LEU A 370 -22.01 -29.15 -21.02
CA LEU A 370 -21.19 -29.17 -19.80
C LEU A 370 -20.66 -30.59 -19.59
N MET A 371 -19.47 -30.75 -18.99
CA MET A 371 -18.85 -32.07 -18.79
C MET A 371 -18.18 -32.14 -17.40
N ASP A 372 -18.55 -33.15 -16.61
CA ASP A 372 -18.09 -33.31 -15.23
C ASP A 372 -16.72 -34.02 -15.13
N GLY A 373 -16.14 -34.08 -13.93
CA GLY A 373 -14.87 -34.77 -13.67
C GLY A 373 -14.87 -36.29 -13.92
N ASN A 374 -16.06 -36.91 -14.06
CA ASN A 374 -16.23 -38.32 -14.39
C ASN A 374 -16.34 -38.57 -15.90
N GLY A 375 -16.26 -37.51 -16.72
CA GLY A 375 -16.45 -37.58 -18.18
C GLY A 375 -17.91 -37.69 -18.62
N THR A 376 -18.86 -37.38 -17.73
CA THR A 376 -20.29 -37.32 -18.03
C THR A 376 -20.61 -35.98 -18.70
N ALA A 377 -21.09 -36.01 -19.96
CA ALA A 377 -21.53 -34.80 -20.64
C ALA A 377 -23.04 -34.59 -20.47
N THR A 378 -23.46 -33.37 -20.17
CA THR A 378 -24.88 -32.98 -20.09
C THR A 378 -25.14 -31.85 -21.09
N TRP A 379 -26.09 -32.07 -21.99
CA TRP A 379 -26.55 -31.08 -22.96
C TRP A 379 -27.91 -30.52 -22.54
N LEU A 380 -27.99 -29.20 -22.45
CA LEU A 380 -29.17 -28.42 -22.13
C LEU A 380 -29.63 -27.66 -23.37
N ARG A 381 -30.86 -27.89 -23.82
CA ARG A 381 -31.48 -27.20 -24.97
C ARG A 381 -32.14 -25.88 -24.54
N PRO A 382 -32.45 -24.95 -25.45
CA PRO A 382 -33.06 -23.66 -25.11
C PRO A 382 -34.38 -23.74 -24.31
N ASN A 383 -35.17 -24.79 -24.58
CA ASN A 383 -36.42 -25.14 -23.88
C ASN A 383 -36.21 -26.06 -22.66
N LEU A 384 -34.97 -26.20 -22.19
CA LEU A 384 -34.56 -27.02 -21.04
C LEU A 384 -34.82 -28.53 -21.18
N GLU A 385 -35.02 -29.04 -22.40
CA GLU A 385 -34.78 -30.47 -22.62
C GLU A 385 -33.32 -30.77 -22.29
N THR A 386 -33.14 -31.79 -21.47
CA THR A 386 -31.84 -32.25 -20.98
C THR A 386 -31.57 -33.64 -21.52
N ARG A 387 -30.34 -33.86 -21.98
CA ARG A 387 -29.82 -35.19 -22.30
C ARG A 387 -28.45 -35.36 -21.66
N ARG A 388 -28.13 -36.59 -21.28
CA ARG A 388 -26.86 -36.95 -20.67
C ARG A 388 -26.19 -38.07 -21.45
N PHE A 389 -24.90 -37.93 -21.69
CA PHE A 389 -24.02 -38.96 -22.20
C PHE A 389 -23.25 -39.60 -21.03
N THR A 390 -23.17 -40.92 -21.02
CA THR A 390 -22.17 -41.64 -20.20
C THR A 390 -21.38 -42.60 -21.09
N ALA A 391 -20.16 -42.94 -20.67
CA ALA A 391 -19.32 -43.91 -21.37
C ALA A 391 -19.99 -45.29 -21.56
N ALA A 392 -20.85 -45.68 -20.61
CA ALA A 392 -21.50 -47.00 -20.61
C ALA A 392 -22.81 -47.04 -21.43
N SER A 393 -23.54 -45.93 -21.52
CA SER A 393 -24.89 -45.87 -22.11
C SER A 393 -25.01 -45.05 -23.40
N GLY A 394 -23.97 -44.28 -23.77
CA GLY A 394 -24.13 -43.21 -24.74
C GLY A 394 -25.13 -42.16 -24.27
N TRP A 395 -25.80 -41.49 -25.22
CA TRP A 395 -26.86 -40.50 -24.94
C TRP A 395 -28.16 -41.17 -24.46
N GLY A 396 -28.56 -40.85 -23.23
CA GLY A 396 -29.85 -41.23 -22.67
C GLY A 396 -31.04 -40.48 -23.26
N ALA A 397 -32.23 -40.89 -22.82
CA ALA A 397 -33.49 -40.23 -23.16
C ALA A 397 -33.55 -38.78 -22.65
N ALA A 398 -34.43 -38.00 -23.28
CA ALA A 398 -34.75 -36.64 -22.87
C ALA A 398 -35.45 -36.63 -21.50
N PHE A 399 -35.05 -35.70 -20.62
CA PHE A 399 -35.82 -35.32 -19.45
C PHE A 399 -35.92 -33.79 -19.36
N VAL A 400 -37.04 -33.30 -18.84
CA VAL A 400 -37.38 -31.87 -18.77
C VAL A 400 -37.60 -31.45 -17.31
N PRO A 401 -37.41 -30.17 -16.96
CA PRO A 401 -37.80 -29.65 -15.65
C PRO A 401 -39.33 -29.66 -15.46
N PRO A 402 -39.81 -29.49 -14.22
CA PRO A 402 -41.24 -29.24 -13.95
C PRO A 402 -41.77 -28.08 -14.80
N ALA A 403 -43.01 -28.19 -15.26
CA ALA A 403 -43.61 -27.18 -16.13
C ALA A 403 -43.72 -25.81 -15.41
N LEU A 404 -43.19 -24.77 -16.05
CA LEU A 404 -43.29 -23.38 -15.64
C LEU A 404 -43.31 -22.50 -16.90
N ALA A 405 -44.07 -21.41 -16.89
CA ALA A 405 -44.02 -20.38 -17.93
C ALA A 405 -42.77 -19.48 -17.77
N ALA A 406 -41.60 -20.10 -17.68
CA ALA A 406 -40.32 -19.45 -17.51
C ALA A 406 -39.78 -18.87 -18.84
N GLY A 407 -38.73 -18.07 -18.74
CA GLY A 407 -37.92 -17.67 -19.89
C GLY A 407 -37.15 -18.85 -20.50
N LEU A 408 -36.43 -18.60 -21.59
CA LEU A 408 -35.54 -19.59 -22.20
C LEU A 408 -34.25 -19.73 -21.39
N LEU A 409 -33.54 -20.85 -21.58
CA LEU A 409 -32.17 -21.06 -21.08
C LEU A 409 -31.27 -19.87 -21.49
N SER A 410 -30.79 -19.10 -20.52
CA SER A 410 -29.86 -17.99 -20.78
C SER A 410 -28.42 -18.39 -20.44
N ALA A 411 -28.20 -18.94 -19.24
CA ALA A 411 -26.90 -19.44 -18.82
C ALA A 411 -27.01 -20.69 -17.94
N ALA A 412 -25.94 -21.48 -17.92
CA ALA A 412 -25.80 -22.67 -17.10
C ALA A 412 -24.35 -22.83 -16.66
N VAL A 413 -24.17 -23.23 -15.40
CA VAL A 413 -22.87 -23.47 -14.77
C VAL A 413 -22.87 -24.81 -14.05
N MET A 414 -21.71 -25.44 -13.99
CA MET A 414 -21.50 -26.71 -13.30
C MET A 414 -20.52 -26.49 -12.13
N ASP A 415 -20.82 -27.02 -10.96
CA ASP A 415 -19.91 -27.02 -9.81
C ASP A 415 -18.89 -28.17 -9.89
N ALA A 416 -17.93 -28.18 -8.94
CA ALA A 416 -16.91 -29.22 -8.89
C ALA A 416 -17.46 -30.64 -8.58
N GLY A 417 -18.69 -30.75 -8.09
CA GLY A 417 -19.39 -32.01 -7.86
C GLY A 417 -20.17 -32.52 -9.08
N GLY A 418 -20.30 -31.71 -10.14
CA GLY A 418 -21.09 -32.02 -11.32
C GLY A 418 -22.57 -31.66 -11.20
N ALA A 419 -22.99 -30.92 -10.16
CA ALA A 419 -24.33 -30.35 -10.11
C ALA A 419 -24.40 -29.12 -11.03
N ILE A 420 -25.53 -28.92 -11.68
CA ILE A 420 -25.71 -27.87 -12.70
C ILE A 420 -26.75 -26.86 -12.23
N GLY A 421 -26.35 -25.60 -12.10
CA GLY A 421 -27.24 -24.46 -11.90
C GLY A 421 -27.58 -23.81 -13.24
N VAL A 422 -28.88 -23.57 -13.48
CA VAL A 422 -29.38 -22.89 -14.68
C VAL A 422 -30.07 -21.59 -14.30
N VAL A 423 -29.90 -20.55 -15.12
CA VAL A 423 -30.76 -19.35 -15.08
C VAL A 423 -31.46 -19.13 -16.43
N THR A 424 -32.72 -18.74 -16.34
CA THR A 424 -33.56 -18.35 -17.49
C THR A 424 -33.96 -16.89 -17.37
N SER A 425 -34.15 -16.22 -18.49
CA SER A 425 -34.66 -14.84 -18.56
C SER A 425 -35.69 -14.69 -19.67
N GLY A 426 -36.66 -13.79 -19.50
CA GLY A 426 -37.79 -13.63 -20.42
C GLY A 426 -38.75 -12.55 -19.92
N ALA A 427 -39.77 -12.95 -19.17
CA ALA A 427 -40.60 -12.02 -18.39
C ALA A 427 -40.03 -11.81 -16.97
N ASP A 428 -39.25 -12.75 -16.47
CA ASP A 428 -38.69 -12.78 -15.10
C ASP A 428 -37.38 -13.56 -15.15
N VAL A 429 -36.54 -13.44 -14.12
CA VAL A 429 -35.40 -14.34 -13.91
C VAL A 429 -35.77 -15.49 -12.98
N TYR A 430 -35.59 -16.72 -13.46
CA TYR A 430 -35.75 -17.94 -12.67
C TYR A 430 -34.46 -18.76 -12.65
N ASN A 431 -34.27 -19.50 -11.57
CA ASN A 431 -33.21 -20.47 -11.39
C ASN A 431 -33.81 -21.86 -11.17
N ILE A 432 -33.10 -22.87 -11.67
CA ILE A 432 -33.36 -24.27 -11.37
C ILE A 432 -32.03 -25.02 -11.35
N ALA A 433 -31.94 -26.07 -10.54
CA ALA A 433 -30.73 -26.88 -10.44
C ALA A 433 -31.01 -28.35 -10.74
N LEU A 434 -30.02 -29.00 -11.36
CA LEU A 434 -29.96 -30.44 -11.59
C LEU A 434 -28.85 -31.00 -10.70
N PRO A 435 -29.18 -31.79 -9.65
CA PRO A 435 -28.18 -32.36 -8.77
C PRO A 435 -27.21 -33.29 -9.52
N ALA A 436 -25.99 -33.41 -9.01
CA ALA A 436 -24.96 -34.28 -9.58
C ALA A 436 -25.49 -35.71 -9.78
N GLY A 437 -25.32 -36.26 -10.98
CA GLY A 437 -25.81 -37.60 -11.36
C GLY A 437 -27.33 -37.77 -11.47
N ALA A 438 -28.16 -36.86 -10.95
CA ALA A 438 -29.62 -37.00 -10.95
C ALA A 438 -30.23 -36.85 -12.35
N THR A 439 -31.35 -37.53 -12.59
CA THR A 439 -32.17 -37.43 -13.83
C THR A 439 -33.47 -36.65 -13.60
N SER A 440 -33.57 -35.96 -12.46
CA SER A 440 -34.71 -35.13 -12.06
C SER A 440 -34.21 -33.77 -11.61
N TRP A 441 -34.85 -32.71 -12.10
CA TRP A 441 -34.60 -31.34 -11.69
C TRP A 441 -35.20 -31.04 -10.30
N LEU A 442 -34.60 -30.08 -9.58
CA LEU A 442 -35.20 -29.51 -8.38
C LEU A 442 -36.40 -28.60 -8.71
N ALA A 443 -37.07 -28.09 -7.68
CA ALA A 443 -38.09 -27.07 -7.84
C ALA A 443 -37.50 -25.75 -8.37
N TRP A 444 -38.32 -25.01 -9.11
CA TRP A 444 -38.00 -23.67 -9.59
C TRP A 444 -37.89 -22.66 -8.44
N ALA A 445 -36.88 -21.79 -8.50
CA ALA A 445 -36.74 -20.63 -7.64
C ALA A 445 -36.83 -19.35 -8.48
N ARG A 446 -37.67 -18.39 -8.07
CA ARG A 446 -37.70 -17.04 -8.67
C ARG A 446 -36.48 -16.27 -8.15
N VAL A 447 -35.67 -15.72 -9.05
CA VAL A 447 -34.46 -14.96 -8.73
C VAL A 447 -34.77 -13.47 -8.70
N ASP A 448 -35.48 -12.99 -9.72
CA ASP A 448 -35.96 -11.61 -9.72
C ASP A 448 -37.23 -11.48 -8.87
N ALA A 449 -37.10 -10.82 -7.71
CA ALA A 449 -38.21 -10.49 -6.84
C ALA A 449 -38.77 -9.07 -7.04
N SER A 450 -38.19 -8.26 -7.95
CA SER A 450 -38.48 -6.83 -8.12
C SER A 450 -39.92 -6.54 -8.56
N GLY A 451 -40.49 -7.43 -9.39
CA GLY A 451 -41.79 -7.23 -10.04
C GLY A 451 -41.74 -6.48 -11.38
N SER A 452 -40.55 -6.12 -11.88
CA SER A 452 -40.39 -5.59 -13.23
C SER A 452 -40.38 -6.73 -14.25
N LEU A 453 -41.50 -6.94 -14.95
CA LEU A 453 -41.73 -8.13 -15.79
C LEU A 453 -40.99 -8.12 -17.15
N ASP A 454 -39.76 -7.61 -17.19
CA ASP A 454 -38.97 -7.47 -18.42
C ASP A 454 -37.46 -7.62 -18.16
N ALA A 455 -37.08 -8.81 -17.69
CA ALA A 455 -35.69 -9.22 -17.48
C ALA A 455 -35.15 -10.07 -18.64
N LYS A 456 -33.98 -9.73 -19.17
CA LYS A 456 -33.36 -10.38 -20.33
C LYS A 456 -31.88 -10.70 -20.10
N ASP A 457 -31.34 -11.60 -20.93
CA ASP A 457 -29.90 -11.88 -21.08
C ASP A 457 -29.15 -12.15 -19.78
N ALA A 458 -29.75 -13.02 -18.95
CA ALA A 458 -29.17 -13.40 -17.67
C ALA A 458 -27.89 -14.24 -17.85
N ASP A 459 -26.86 -13.96 -17.05
CA ASP A 459 -25.66 -14.78 -16.91
C ASP A 459 -25.45 -15.16 -15.44
N VAL A 460 -24.75 -16.26 -15.17
CA VAL A 460 -24.56 -16.78 -13.80
C VAL A 460 -23.16 -17.34 -13.62
N ALA A 461 -22.57 -17.10 -12.45
CA ALA A 461 -21.32 -17.70 -12.00
C ALA A 461 -21.53 -18.38 -10.65
N ILE A 462 -20.86 -19.50 -10.42
CA ILE A 462 -20.90 -20.29 -9.19
C ILE A 462 -19.49 -20.51 -8.64
N SER A 463 -19.34 -20.44 -7.32
CA SER A 463 -18.11 -20.76 -6.61
C SER A 463 -18.04 -22.25 -6.27
N ALA A 464 -16.86 -22.72 -5.89
CA ALA A 464 -16.66 -24.10 -5.41
C ALA A 464 -17.46 -24.46 -4.13
N ASN A 465 -17.97 -23.47 -3.38
CA ASN A 465 -18.78 -23.69 -2.18
C ASN A 465 -20.30 -23.61 -2.42
N GLY A 466 -20.73 -23.47 -3.68
CA GLY A 466 -22.13 -23.41 -4.08
C GLY A 466 -22.80 -22.04 -3.93
N THR A 467 -22.10 -20.98 -3.47
CA THR A 467 -22.62 -19.62 -3.66
C THR A 467 -22.59 -19.23 -5.13
N ALA A 468 -23.57 -18.47 -5.59
CA ALA A 468 -23.63 -18.02 -6.98
C ALA A 468 -24.01 -16.54 -7.07
N VAL A 469 -23.71 -15.90 -8.20
CA VAL A 469 -24.25 -14.58 -8.57
C VAL A 469 -24.83 -14.70 -9.96
N ALA A 470 -26.07 -14.26 -10.11
CA ALA A 470 -26.70 -14.04 -11.40
C ALA A 470 -26.73 -12.53 -11.69
N ILE A 471 -26.50 -12.15 -12.95
CA ILE A 471 -26.67 -10.79 -13.46
C ILE A 471 -27.61 -10.79 -14.67
N TRP A 472 -28.35 -9.71 -14.91
CA TRP A 472 -29.25 -9.59 -16.07
C TRP A 472 -29.49 -8.12 -16.41
N ARG A 473 -29.99 -7.86 -17.63
CA ARG A 473 -30.55 -6.55 -17.98
C ARG A 473 -32.03 -6.53 -17.62
N GLU A 474 -32.51 -5.48 -16.95
CA GLU A 474 -33.89 -5.35 -16.50
C GLU A 474 -34.42 -3.97 -16.84
N ARG A 475 -35.63 -3.91 -17.41
CA ARG A 475 -36.24 -2.64 -17.79
C ARG A 475 -36.52 -1.78 -16.56
N ASN A 476 -36.16 -0.49 -16.64
CA ASN A 476 -36.40 0.48 -15.59
C ASN A 476 -37.90 0.76 -15.41
N PRO A 477 -38.39 0.92 -14.16
CA PRO A 477 -39.75 1.37 -13.92
C PRO A 477 -40.03 2.76 -14.52
N GLY A 478 -40.90 2.82 -15.53
CA GLY A 478 -41.41 4.08 -16.08
C GLY A 478 -40.74 4.57 -17.37
N ASP A 479 -39.67 3.93 -17.85
CA ASP A 479 -39.01 4.30 -19.11
C ASP A 479 -38.74 3.09 -20.03
N THR A 480 -37.91 3.23 -21.06
CA THR A 480 -37.56 2.17 -22.05
C THR A 480 -36.13 1.65 -21.93
N ASN A 481 -35.34 2.18 -21.00
CA ASN A 481 -33.96 1.79 -20.76
C ASN A 481 -33.90 0.53 -19.86
N TYR A 482 -32.80 -0.20 -19.99
CA TYR A 482 -32.49 -1.34 -19.14
C TYR A 482 -31.30 -1.02 -18.25
N SER A 483 -31.43 -1.27 -16.95
CA SER A 483 -30.31 -1.27 -16.00
C SER A 483 -29.68 -2.66 -15.88
N ILE A 484 -28.42 -2.71 -15.44
CA ILE A 484 -27.78 -3.97 -15.04
C ILE A 484 -28.15 -4.31 -13.58
N LYS A 485 -28.67 -5.51 -13.36
CA LYS A 485 -29.07 -6.05 -12.05
C LYS A 485 -28.21 -7.23 -11.67
N ALA A 486 -28.15 -7.50 -10.37
CA ALA A 486 -27.61 -8.74 -9.83
C ALA A 486 -28.38 -9.24 -8.61
N ALA A 487 -28.44 -10.56 -8.46
CA ALA A 487 -28.80 -11.24 -7.22
C ALA A 487 -27.72 -12.26 -6.86
N ARG A 488 -27.62 -12.58 -5.57
CA ARG A 488 -26.66 -13.54 -5.02
C ARG A 488 -27.39 -14.69 -4.36
N TYR A 489 -26.88 -15.90 -4.56
CA TYR A 489 -27.37 -17.12 -3.95
C TYR A 489 -26.46 -17.56 -2.80
N LEU A 490 -27.07 -17.93 -1.67
CA LEU A 490 -26.43 -18.56 -0.52
C LEU A 490 -27.01 -19.96 -0.30
N PRO A 491 -26.21 -21.03 -0.19
CA PRO A 491 -26.72 -22.39 0.00
C PRO A 491 -27.66 -22.58 1.20
N GLN A 492 -27.47 -21.80 2.28
CA GLN A 492 -28.28 -21.84 3.50
C GLN A 492 -29.42 -20.81 3.52
N GLY A 493 -29.56 -19.97 2.50
CA GLY A 493 -30.50 -18.83 2.51
C GLY A 493 -31.25 -18.56 1.20
N GLY A 494 -30.94 -19.27 0.12
CA GLY A 494 -31.55 -19.05 -1.19
C GLY A 494 -31.03 -17.81 -1.91
N TRP A 495 -31.83 -17.31 -2.85
CA TRP A 495 -31.54 -16.06 -3.58
C TRP A 495 -31.87 -14.84 -2.72
N GLN A 496 -30.89 -13.95 -2.61
CA GLN A 496 -31.02 -12.64 -1.98
C GLN A 496 -31.73 -11.66 -2.93
N ALA A 497 -32.35 -10.61 -2.38
CA ALA A 497 -33.07 -9.61 -3.17
C ALA A 497 -32.16 -8.99 -4.28
N PRO A 498 -32.68 -8.81 -5.51
CA PRO A 498 -31.95 -8.13 -6.57
C PRO A 498 -31.55 -6.69 -6.21
N GLN A 499 -30.41 -6.25 -6.73
CA GLN A 499 -29.96 -4.86 -6.67
C GLN A 499 -29.42 -4.41 -8.03
N ALA A 500 -29.48 -3.10 -8.30
CA ALA A 500 -28.76 -2.53 -9.43
C ALA A 500 -27.25 -2.51 -9.11
N ILE A 501 -26.41 -2.86 -10.08
CA ILE A 501 -24.94 -2.87 -9.93
C ILE A 501 -24.27 -1.72 -10.70
N ASP A 502 -25.08 -0.86 -11.29
CA ASP A 502 -24.74 0.50 -11.69
C ASP A 502 -25.77 1.46 -11.09
N ALA A 503 -25.35 2.69 -10.80
CA ALA A 503 -26.19 3.77 -10.30
C ALA A 503 -26.65 4.73 -11.43
N SER A 504 -26.11 4.60 -12.64
CA SER A 504 -26.64 5.31 -13.81
C SER A 504 -28.00 4.72 -14.24
N PHE A 505 -28.77 5.52 -14.98
CA PHE A 505 -30.00 5.10 -15.66
C PHE A 505 -29.79 4.94 -17.17
N ASP A 506 -28.52 4.80 -17.60
CA ASP A 506 -28.16 4.63 -19.00
C ASP A 506 -28.60 3.25 -19.50
N ASN A 507 -28.89 3.16 -20.79
CA ASN A 507 -29.38 1.92 -21.39
C ASN A 507 -28.25 0.88 -21.57
N VAL A 508 -28.34 -0.25 -20.88
CA VAL A 508 -27.53 -1.45 -21.11
C VAL A 508 -27.85 -2.00 -22.50
N SER A 509 -26.83 -2.07 -23.36
CA SER A 509 -27.00 -2.37 -24.78
C SER A 509 -27.53 -3.78 -25.01
N PRO A 510 -28.56 -3.97 -25.88
CA PRO A 510 -29.08 -5.29 -26.19
C PRO A 510 -28.05 -6.19 -26.90
N GLU A 511 -27.18 -5.58 -27.71
CA GLU A 511 -26.26 -6.25 -28.64
C GLU A 511 -25.23 -7.15 -27.96
N THR A 512 -24.87 -6.85 -26.71
CA THR A 512 -23.79 -7.56 -26.00
C THR A 512 -24.30 -8.21 -24.73
N LEU A 513 -24.28 -9.55 -24.68
CA LEU A 513 -24.64 -10.33 -23.50
C LEU A 513 -23.69 -10.00 -22.32
N PRO A 514 -24.20 -9.53 -21.16
CA PRO A 514 -23.36 -9.26 -20.00
C PRO A 514 -22.70 -10.56 -19.51
N LYS A 515 -21.56 -10.46 -18.83
CA LYS A 515 -20.79 -11.60 -18.33
C LYS A 515 -20.49 -11.48 -16.84
N VAL A 516 -20.61 -12.58 -16.10
CA VAL A 516 -20.17 -12.69 -14.70
C VAL A 516 -19.20 -13.85 -14.53
N ALA A 517 -18.17 -13.66 -13.69
CA ALA A 517 -17.29 -14.73 -13.23
C ALA A 517 -17.04 -14.60 -11.72
N MET A 518 -16.77 -15.72 -11.05
CA MET A 518 -16.68 -15.82 -9.58
C MET A 518 -15.50 -16.71 -9.15
N ASP A 519 -14.88 -16.38 -8.01
CA ASP A 519 -13.81 -17.16 -7.39
C ASP A 519 -14.32 -18.21 -6.38
N ALA A 520 -13.42 -18.99 -5.78
CA ALA A 520 -13.83 -20.00 -4.80
C ALA A 520 -14.31 -19.42 -3.46
N ALA A 521 -13.99 -18.15 -3.17
CA ALA A 521 -14.44 -17.44 -1.97
C ALA A 521 -15.83 -16.77 -2.16
N GLY A 522 -16.32 -16.67 -3.39
CA GLY A 522 -17.59 -16.04 -3.73
C GLY A 522 -17.48 -14.54 -4.05
N ASN A 523 -16.27 -14.03 -4.31
CA ASN A 523 -16.10 -12.71 -4.94
C ASN A 523 -16.37 -12.85 -6.44
N ALA A 524 -16.96 -11.82 -7.06
CA ALA A 524 -17.33 -11.87 -8.47
C ALA A 524 -16.98 -10.59 -9.22
N ILE A 525 -16.89 -10.69 -10.55
CA ILE A 525 -16.79 -9.55 -11.46
C ILE A 525 -17.92 -9.68 -12.45
N ALA A 526 -18.65 -8.58 -12.66
CA ALA A 526 -19.60 -8.43 -13.76
C ALA A 526 -19.03 -7.46 -14.79
N ALA A 527 -19.23 -7.73 -16.08
CA ALA A 527 -18.88 -6.85 -17.19
C ALA A 527 -20.04 -6.76 -18.20
N TRP A 528 -20.35 -5.56 -18.67
CA TRP A 528 -21.47 -5.29 -19.58
C TRP A 528 -21.18 -4.11 -20.51
N HIS A 529 -22.01 -3.92 -21.52
CA HIS A 529 -21.94 -2.83 -22.49
C HIS A 529 -23.11 -1.87 -22.23
N GLN A 530 -22.84 -0.58 -22.12
CA GLN A 530 -23.83 0.46 -21.84
C GLN A 530 -23.43 1.79 -22.51
N GLY A 531 -24.40 2.48 -23.11
CA GLY A 531 -24.10 3.56 -24.05
C GLY A 531 -23.15 3.08 -25.14
N ASN A 532 -22.05 3.81 -25.38
CA ASN A 532 -20.99 3.42 -26.32
C ASN A 532 -19.72 2.88 -25.63
N SER A 533 -19.84 2.36 -24.40
CA SER A 533 -18.70 1.98 -23.54
C SER A 533 -18.87 0.60 -22.90
N LEU A 534 -17.74 -0.02 -22.57
CA LEU A 534 -17.70 -1.21 -21.74
C LEU A 534 -17.66 -0.78 -20.25
N TYR A 535 -18.28 -1.55 -19.38
CA TYR A 535 -18.28 -1.32 -17.94
C TYR A 535 -17.96 -2.61 -17.20
N TYR A 536 -17.41 -2.48 -15.99
CA TYR A 536 -17.34 -3.58 -15.04
C TYR A 536 -17.68 -3.11 -13.62
N ASN A 537 -18.09 -4.05 -12.77
CA ASN A 537 -18.15 -3.85 -11.32
C ASN A 537 -17.62 -5.12 -10.62
N VAL A 538 -17.15 -4.97 -9.39
CA VAL A 538 -16.57 -6.03 -8.56
C VAL A 538 -17.46 -6.23 -7.33
N PHE A 539 -17.85 -7.47 -7.10
CA PHE A 539 -18.51 -7.92 -5.89
C PHE A 539 -17.49 -8.54 -4.92
N SER A 540 -17.41 -8.00 -3.72
CA SER A 540 -16.68 -8.57 -2.59
C SER A 540 -17.64 -9.34 -1.69
N ALA A 541 -17.31 -10.57 -1.32
CA ALA A 541 -18.10 -11.38 -0.41
C ALA A 541 -18.26 -10.76 1.00
N SER A 542 -17.37 -9.82 1.39
CA SER A 542 -17.41 -9.14 2.68
C SER A 542 -18.02 -7.74 2.66
N SER A 543 -18.12 -7.09 1.50
CA SER A 543 -18.54 -5.67 1.40
C SER A 543 -19.56 -5.37 0.30
N GLY A 544 -20.01 -6.36 -0.47
CA GLY A 544 -20.98 -6.17 -1.55
C GLY A 544 -20.35 -5.67 -2.86
N TRP A 545 -21.18 -5.10 -3.73
CA TRP A 545 -20.74 -4.47 -4.98
C TRP A 545 -20.03 -3.14 -4.71
N GLY A 546 -18.99 -2.86 -5.49
CA GLY A 546 -18.39 -1.54 -5.59
C GLY A 546 -19.18 -0.59 -6.49
N SER A 547 -18.51 0.44 -7.00
CA SER A 547 -19.04 1.31 -8.06
C SER A 547 -18.71 0.74 -9.44
N ALA A 548 -19.61 0.94 -10.40
CA ALA A 548 -19.35 0.64 -11.80
C ALA A 548 -18.17 1.48 -12.33
N VAL A 549 -17.29 0.85 -13.11
CA VAL A 549 -16.12 1.48 -13.73
C VAL A 549 -16.26 1.42 -15.25
N GLN A 550 -16.34 2.60 -15.88
CA GLN A 550 -16.33 2.74 -17.32
C GLN A 550 -14.93 2.44 -17.88
N VAL A 551 -14.86 1.64 -18.95
CA VAL A 551 -13.64 1.33 -19.68
C VAL A 551 -13.88 1.37 -21.19
N ASP A 552 -12.83 1.69 -21.94
CA ASP A 552 -12.86 1.77 -23.40
C ASP A 552 -13.99 2.67 -23.96
N ALA A 553 -14.07 3.90 -23.43
CA ALA A 553 -15.14 4.84 -23.72
C ALA A 553 -15.25 5.19 -25.22
N ASN A 554 -16.47 5.18 -25.73
CA ASN A 554 -16.83 5.40 -27.14
C ASN A 554 -16.27 4.37 -28.14
N ALA A 555 -15.67 3.28 -27.67
CA ALA A 555 -15.09 2.26 -28.54
C ALA A 555 -16.08 1.13 -28.88
N VAL A 556 -17.19 0.99 -28.14
CA VAL A 556 -18.21 -0.03 -28.40
C VAL A 556 -19.53 0.66 -28.69
N ASP A 557 -19.62 1.32 -29.85
CA ASP A 557 -20.89 1.91 -30.31
C ASP A 557 -21.97 0.83 -30.46
N SER A 558 -23.24 1.23 -30.32
CA SER A 558 -24.46 0.48 -30.60
C SER A 558 -24.48 -0.34 -31.90
N LEU A 559 -23.68 0.03 -32.91
CA LEU A 559 -23.51 -0.72 -34.16
C LEU A 559 -22.61 -1.96 -34.03
N PHE A 560 -21.89 -2.14 -32.91
CA PHE A 560 -20.87 -3.17 -32.72
C PHE A 560 -21.13 -4.01 -31.47
N ASN A 561 -21.03 -5.33 -31.64
CA ASN A 561 -21.12 -6.27 -30.54
C ASN A 561 -19.75 -6.44 -29.87
N ALA A 562 -19.63 -6.02 -28.61
CA ALA A 562 -18.37 -6.10 -27.85
C ALA A 562 -17.98 -7.54 -27.47
N ARG A 563 -18.86 -8.54 -27.67
CA ARG A 563 -18.58 -9.99 -27.61
C ARG A 563 -17.80 -10.42 -26.35
N ILE A 564 -18.16 -9.86 -25.20
CA ILE A 564 -17.41 -9.99 -23.93
C ILE A 564 -17.09 -11.47 -23.62
N ARG A 565 -15.85 -11.70 -23.20
CA ARG A 565 -15.37 -12.93 -22.56
C ARG A 565 -14.74 -12.56 -21.23
N LEU A 566 -15.19 -13.19 -20.15
CA LEU A 566 -14.67 -13.01 -18.81
C LEU A 566 -14.47 -14.40 -18.20
N VAL A 567 -13.26 -14.65 -17.70
CA VAL A 567 -12.87 -15.91 -17.04
C VAL A 567 -12.10 -15.58 -15.77
N MET A 568 -12.28 -16.41 -14.73
CA MET A 568 -11.69 -16.19 -13.41
C MET A 568 -11.18 -17.51 -12.83
N THR A 569 -10.03 -17.45 -12.16
CA THR A 569 -9.45 -18.55 -11.39
C THR A 569 -10.16 -18.71 -10.05
N ALA A 570 -10.02 -19.89 -9.43
CA ALA A 570 -10.45 -20.11 -8.05
C ALA A 570 -9.84 -19.13 -7.02
N THR A 571 -8.73 -18.46 -7.36
CA THR A 571 -8.04 -17.46 -6.51
C THR A 571 -8.39 -16.00 -6.83
N GLY A 572 -9.35 -15.76 -7.74
CA GLY A 572 -9.83 -14.42 -8.07
C GLY A 572 -9.03 -13.65 -9.12
N ARG A 573 -7.91 -14.21 -9.65
CA ARG A 573 -7.29 -13.67 -10.87
C ARG A 573 -8.27 -13.83 -12.03
N ALA A 574 -8.54 -12.77 -12.79
CA ALA A 574 -9.45 -12.81 -13.94
C ALA A 574 -8.85 -12.17 -15.19
N VAL A 575 -9.35 -12.56 -16.36
CA VAL A 575 -9.05 -11.92 -17.65
C VAL A 575 -10.35 -11.59 -18.36
N LEU A 576 -10.45 -10.34 -18.79
CA LEU A 576 -11.53 -9.77 -19.57
C LEU A 576 -11.03 -9.52 -21.00
N VAL A 577 -11.77 -9.96 -22.02
CA VAL A 577 -11.50 -9.71 -23.45
C VAL A 577 -12.78 -9.23 -24.13
N TRP A 578 -12.66 -8.25 -25.02
CA TRP A 578 -13.78 -7.69 -25.79
C TRP A 578 -13.34 -7.22 -27.17
N ASN A 579 -14.32 -7.11 -28.07
CA ASN A 579 -14.21 -6.40 -29.34
C ASN A 579 -14.36 -4.88 -29.11
N SER A 580 -13.36 -4.13 -29.54
CA SER A 580 -13.25 -2.68 -29.54
C SER A 580 -13.36 -2.21 -31.00
N GLY A 581 -14.37 -1.40 -31.29
CA GLY A 581 -14.84 -1.14 -32.65
C GLY A 581 -15.29 -2.43 -33.36
N LEU A 582 -15.16 -2.44 -34.69
CA LEU A 582 -15.53 -3.59 -35.52
C LEU A 582 -14.72 -4.87 -35.25
N THR A 583 -13.41 -4.73 -34.96
CA THR A 583 -12.47 -5.85 -35.11
C THR A 583 -11.35 -5.92 -34.07
N THR A 584 -10.96 -4.83 -33.41
CA THR A 584 -9.80 -4.87 -32.50
C THR A 584 -10.14 -5.63 -31.23
N LEU A 585 -9.33 -6.62 -30.86
CA LEU A 585 -9.47 -7.31 -29.59
C LEU A 585 -8.65 -6.58 -28.53
N LYS A 586 -9.30 -6.16 -27.44
CA LYS A 586 -8.65 -5.62 -26.25
C LYS A 586 -8.84 -6.55 -25.05
N SER A 587 -7.96 -6.41 -24.07
CA SER A 587 -7.97 -7.23 -22.86
C SER A 587 -7.49 -6.48 -21.62
N MET A 588 -7.91 -6.94 -20.44
CA MET A 588 -7.44 -6.48 -19.12
C MET A 588 -7.26 -7.68 -18.17
N GLN A 589 -6.29 -7.61 -17.26
CA GLN A 589 -6.08 -8.60 -16.19
C GLN A 589 -6.52 -8.02 -14.84
N TYR A 590 -7.36 -8.73 -14.08
CA TYR A 590 -7.78 -8.36 -12.72
C TYR A 590 -6.93 -9.06 -11.66
N THR A 591 -6.23 -8.27 -10.85
CA THR A 591 -5.51 -8.76 -9.67
C THR A 591 -6.32 -8.49 -8.40
N PRO A 592 -6.66 -9.50 -7.59
CA PRO A 592 -7.32 -9.32 -6.30
C PRO A 592 -6.64 -8.24 -5.43
N GLY A 593 -7.44 -7.30 -4.92
CA GLY A 593 -6.96 -6.18 -4.11
C GLY A 593 -6.32 -5.02 -4.87
N ALA A 594 -5.88 -5.20 -6.12
CA ALA A 594 -5.29 -4.14 -6.96
C ALA A 594 -6.22 -3.67 -8.09
N GLY A 595 -7.22 -4.47 -8.48
CA GLY A 595 -8.16 -4.13 -9.56
C GLY A 595 -7.69 -4.61 -10.93
N PHE A 596 -8.32 -4.09 -11.98
CA PHE A 596 -7.92 -4.38 -13.36
C PHE A 596 -6.74 -3.52 -13.82
N SER A 597 -5.90 -4.10 -14.69
CA SER A 597 -4.94 -3.36 -15.50
C SER A 597 -5.62 -2.38 -16.46
N ALA A 598 -4.84 -1.44 -17.02
CA ALA A 598 -5.30 -0.68 -18.18
C ALA A 598 -5.61 -1.60 -19.39
N PRO A 599 -6.53 -1.21 -20.29
CA PRO A 599 -6.75 -1.91 -21.56
C PRO A 599 -5.49 -2.04 -22.41
N VAL A 600 -5.20 -3.25 -22.87
CA VAL A 600 -4.15 -3.53 -23.88
C VAL A 600 -4.74 -4.21 -25.11
N VAL A 601 -4.16 -3.96 -26.28
CA VAL A 601 -4.57 -4.64 -27.53
C VAL A 601 -4.04 -6.07 -27.52
N ALA A 602 -4.95 -7.04 -27.60
CA ALA A 602 -4.64 -8.47 -27.74
C ALA A 602 -4.40 -8.86 -29.22
N ASN A 603 -5.20 -8.30 -30.14
CA ASN A 603 -4.94 -8.38 -31.59
C ASN A 603 -5.66 -7.23 -32.32
N SER A 604 -5.11 -6.75 -33.44
CA SER A 604 -5.72 -5.67 -34.22
C SER A 604 -7.01 -6.08 -34.96
N TYR A 605 -7.18 -7.37 -35.25
CA TYR A 605 -8.40 -7.94 -35.84
C TYR A 605 -8.70 -9.29 -35.18
N GLY A 606 -9.90 -9.49 -34.65
CA GLY A 606 -10.38 -10.82 -34.30
C GLY A 606 -11.88 -10.85 -34.04
N ILE A 607 -12.51 -11.95 -34.44
CA ILE A 607 -13.92 -12.26 -34.18
C ILE A 607 -14.04 -13.68 -33.61
N ASP A 608 -15.26 -14.08 -33.22
CA ASP A 608 -15.59 -15.41 -32.67
C ASP A 608 -14.61 -15.87 -31.57
N THR A 609 -14.33 -14.97 -30.63
CA THR A 609 -13.35 -15.19 -29.55
C THR A 609 -13.78 -16.26 -28.57
N GLN A 610 -12.82 -17.07 -28.13
CA GLN A 610 -12.92 -18.03 -27.04
C GLN A 610 -11.75 -17.81 -26.08
N LEU A 611 -12.00 -17.87 -24.79
CA LEU A 611 -11.03 -17.50 -23.76
C LEU A 611 -10.96 -18.59 -22.68
N GLY A 612 -9.75 -19.08 -22.42
CA GLY A 612 -9.42 -19.99 -21.34
C GLY A 612 -8.47 -19.35 -20.34
N LEU A 613 -8.44 -19.89 -19.13
CA LEU A 613 -7.57 -19.46 -18.03
C LEU A 613 -7.13 -20.69 -17.22
N ASP A 614 -5.83 -20.86 -17.02
CA ASP A 614 -5.32 -21.87 -16.09
C ASP A 614 -5.37 -21.39 -14.63
N ALA A 615 -5.07 -22.29 -13.69
CA ALA A 615 -5.07 -21.99 -12.25
C ALA A 615 -4.04 -20.93 -11.82
N ASP A 616 -2.95 -20.74 -12.59
CA ASP A 616 -1.95 -19.69 -12.36
C ASP A 616 -2.40 -18.32 -12.95
N GLY A 617 -3.46 -18.29 -13.77
CA GLY A 617 -3.99 -17.11 -14.42
C GLY A 617 -3.41 -16.85 -15.82
N ASN A 618 -2.67 -17.79 -16.41
CA ASN A 618 -2.23 -17.63 -17.80
C ASN A 618 -3.43 -17.86 -18.71
N ALA A 619 -3.69 -16.91 -19.61
CA ALA A 619 -4.84 -16.96 -20.50
C ALA A 619 -4.48 -17.51 -21.89
N VAL A 620 -5.42 -18.22 -22.50
CA VAL A 620 -5.37 -18.62 -23.89
C VAL A 620 -6.56 -18.03 -24.62
N LEU A 621 -6.27 -17.28 -25.67
CA LEU A 621 -7.27 -16.74 -26.59
C LEU A 621 -7.26 -17.60 -27.85
N VAL A 622 -8.44 -17.92 -28.37
CA VAL A 622 -8.67 -18.46 -29.72
C VAL A 622 -9.64 -17.53 -30.44
N TYR A 623 -9.38 -17.23 -31.71
CA TYR A 623 -10.15 -16.26 -32.48
C TYR A 623 -10.02 -16.51 -33.99
N VAL A 624 -11.01 -16.04 -34.76
CA VAL A 624 -10.94 -15.99 -36.22
C VAL A 624 -10.39 -14.62 -36.64
N ALA A 625 -9.44 -14.59 -37.57
CA ALA A 625 -8.94 -13.36 -38.17
C ALA A 625 -8.48 -13.60 -39.62
N PRO A 626 -8.29 -12.54 -40.43
CA PRO A 626 -7.81 -12.69 -41.79
C PRO A 626 -6.47 -13.43 -41.88
N ASP A 627 -6.26 -14.15 -42.98
CA ASP A 627 -5.04 -14.92 -43.29
C ASP A 627 -3.75 -14.07 -43.16
N ARG A 628 -3.88 -12.77 -43.40
CA ARG A 628 -2.81 -11.77 -43.35
C ARG A 628 -3.36 -10.45 -42.78
N TRP A 629 -2.64 -9.88 -41.83
CA TRP A 629 -2.89 -8.52 -41.35
C TRP A 629 -1.57 -7.72 -41.37
N PRO A 630 -1.53 -6.47 -41.87
CA PRO A 630 -2.65 -5.62 -42.29
C PRO A 630 -3.12 -5.80 -43.75
N ASN A 631 -2.61 -6.78 -44.50
CA ASN A 631 -2.91 -6.95 -45.94
C ASN A 631 -3.63 -8.29 -46.25
N PRO A 632 -4.94 -8.40 -45.99
CA PRO A 632 -5.70 -9.66 -46.06
C PRO A 632 -6.02 -10.11 -47.49
N SER A 633 -6.01 -11.42 -47.74
CA SER A 633 -6.34 -12.02 -49.04
C SER A 633 -7.83 -12.41 -49.19
N THR A 634 -8.72 -11.75 -48.44
CA THR A 634 -10.15 -12.08 -48.23
C THR A 634 -10.46 -13.43 -47.57
N LEU A 635 -9.45 -14.15 -47.08
CA LEU A 635 -9.61 -15.40 -46.33
C LEU A 635 -9.44 -15.16 -44.83
N SER A 636 -10.03 -16.04 -44.03
CA SER A 636 -9.95 -16.02 -42.56
C SER A 636 -9.48 -17.37 -42.05
N ASP A 637 -8.49 -17.35 -41.16
CA ASP A 637 -7.93 -18.52 -40.49
C ASP A 637 -8.18 -18.43 -38.97
N VAL A 638 -8.17 -19.58 -38.28
CA VAL A 638 -8.25 -19.65 -36.82
C VAL A 638 -6.86 -19.51 -36.19
N TYR A 639 -6.75 -18.61 -35.21
CA TYR A 639 -5.53 -18.30 -34.49
C TYR A 639 -5.68 -18.51 -32.98
N SER A 640 -4.55 -18.69 -32.30
CA SER A 640 -4.43 -18.62 -30.85
C SER A 640 -3.34 -17.65 -30.42
N ARG A 641 -3.53 -17.02 -29.25
CA ARG A 641 -2.50 -16.25 -28.52
C ARG A 641 -2.51 -16.65 -27.05
N ARG A 642 -1.39 -16.46 -26.37
CA ARG A 642 -1.23 -16.71 -24.92
C ARG A 642 -0.86 -15.45 -24.19
N LEU A 643 -1.35 -15.29 -22.96
CA LEU A 643 -0.98 -14.22 -22.06
C LEU A 643 -0.50 -14.85 -20.74
N PRO A 644 0.82 -14.95 -20.52
CA PRO A 644 1.37 -15.26 -19.21
C PRO A 644 0.88 -14.23 -18.17
N TRP A 645 0.69 -14.64 -16.91
CA TRP A 645 0.22 -13.72 -15.87
C TRP A 645 1.20 -12.53 -15.67
N GLY A 646 0.70 -11.30 -15.81
CA GLY A 646 1.53 -10.08 -15.76
C GLY A 646 2.48 -9.88 -16.95
N GLY A 647 2.37 -10.69 -18.00
CA GLY A 647 3.15 -10.58 -19.24
C GLY A 647 2.42 -9.83 -20.36
N THR A 648 2.88 -10.04 -21.59
CA THR A 648 2.23 -9.57 -22.83
C THR A 648 1.66 -10.73 -23.63
N TRP A 649 0.73 -10.44 -24.54
CA TRP A 649 0.25 -11.45 -25.50
C TRP A 649 1.38 -11.94 -26.40
N SER A 650 1.48 -13.26 -26.58
CA SER A 650 2.34 -13.90 -27.56
C SER A 650 1.96 -13.48 -28.98
N ASP A 651 2.85 -13.71 -29.94
CA ASP A 651 2.49 -13.72 -31.37
C ASP A 651 1.34 -14.69 -31.66
N ALA A 652 0.66 -14.45 -32.77
CA ALA A 652 -0.46 -15.26 -33.23
C ALA A 652 0.05 -16.60 -33.77
N VAL A 653 -0.47 -17.70 -33.22
CA VAL A 653 -0.19 -19.07 -33.65
C VAL A 653 -1.38 -19.56 -34.47
N PRO A 654 -1.23 -19.88 -35.77
CA PRO A 654 -2.31 -20.47 -36.56
C PRO A 654 -2.66 -21.87 -36.03
N LEU A 655 -3.95 -22.16 -35.88
CA LEU A 655 -4.44 -23.49 -35.47
C LEU A 655 -4.81 -24.38 -36.66
N GLU A 656 -4.93 -23.81 -37.86
CA GLU A 656 -5.24 -24.52 -39.10
C GLU A 656 -4.18 -24.33 -40.18
N THR A 657 -4.33 -25.03 -41.31
CA THR A 657 -3.46 -24.81 -42.48
C THR A 657 -3.85 -23.50 -43.18
N PRO A 658 -2.90 -22.60 -43.48
CA PRO A 658 -3.20 -21.27 -44.01
C PRO A 658 -4.06 -21.28 -45.26
N ARG A 659 -4.89 -20.23 -45.44
CA ARG A 659 -5.90 -20.11 -46.52
C ARG A 659 -7.11 -21.03 -46.35
N GLY A 660 -7.47 -21.34 -45.11
CA GLY A 660 -8.82 -21.82 -44.81
C GLY A 660 -9.88 -20.78 -45.19
N TYR A 661 -11.12 -21.24 -45.37
CA TYR A 661 -12.28 -20.37 -45.19
C TYR A 661 -12.88 -20.69 -43.82
N GLY A 662 -12.14 -20.34 -42.77
CA GLY A 662 -12.54 -20.50 -41.38
C GLY A 662 -13.59 -19.47 -41.02
N VAL A 663 -14.85 -19.91 -40.85
CA VAL A 663 -15.99 -18.99 -40.65
C VAL A 663 -16.33 -18.77 -39.18
N ASN A 664 -16.09 -19.74 -38.31
CA ASN A 664 -16.48 -19.69 -36.91
C ASN A 664 -15.52 -20.51 -36.04
N ALA A 665 -15.16 -20.01 -34.86
CA ALA A 665 -14.34 -20.71 -33.87
C ALA A 665 -15.11 -20.90 -32.55
N TYR A 666 -15.02 -22.11 -32.01
CA TYR A 666 -15.63 -22.56 -30.77
C TYR A 666 -14.55 -23.18 -29.89
N GLY A 667 -14.76 -23.20 -28.58
CA GLY A 667 -13.82 -23.87 -27.70
C GLY A 667 -14.27 -23.92 -26.26
N ALA A 668 -13.64 -24.82 -25.52
CA ALA A 668 -13.81 -24.98 -24.09
C ALA A 668 -12.44 -25.24 -23.46
N PHE A 669 -12.23 -24.69 -22.26
CA PHE A 669 -10.98 -24.77 -21.51
C PHE A 669 -11.26 -25.19 -20.07
N ASN A 670 -10.35 -25.96 -19.47
CA ASN A 670 -10.43 -26.32 -18.05
C ASN A 670 -9.39 -25.54 -17.22
N GLY A 671 -9.53 -25.58 -15.89
CA GLY A 671 -8.61 -24.89 -14.96
C GLY A 671 -7.17 -25.42 -14.96
N ALA A 672 -6.87 -26.52 -15.66
CA ALA A 672 -5.51 -27.00 -15.88
C ALA A 672 -4.84 -26.36 -17.13
N GLY A 673 -5.51 -25.41 -17.79
CA GLY A 673 -5.01 -24.76 -19.01
C GLY A 673 -5.16 -25.62 -20.27
N GLN A 674 -5.79 -26.78 -20.18
CA GLN A 674 -6.10 -27.61 -21.34
C GLN A 674 -7.36 -27.11 -22.04
N GLY A 675 -7.54 -27.48 -23.30
CA GLY A 675 -8.72 -27.09 -24.05
C GLY A 675 -8.95 -27.86 -25.33
N VAL A 676 -10.11 -27.62 -25.92
CA VAL A 676 -10.46 -27.97 -27.29
C VAL A 676 -10.82 -26.71 -28.03
N ALA A 677 -10.24 -26.50 -29.21
CA ALA A 677 -10.73 -25.57 -30.21
C ALA A 677 -11.40 -26.38 -31.33
N ALA A 678 -12.56 -25.93 -31.79
CA ALA A 678 -13.29 -26.52 -32.89
C ALA A 678 -13.71 -25.42 -33.87
N TRP A 679 -13.59 -25.65 -35.17
CA TRP A 679 -13.96 -24.66 -36.18
C TRP A 679 -14.54 -25.28 -37.43
N VAL A 680 -15.40 -24.51 -38.08
CA VAL A 680 -16.03 -24.90 -39.35
C VAL A 680 -15.26 -24.23 -40.49
N ARG A 681 -14.76 -25.05 -41.41
CA ARG A 681 -13.85 -24.66 -42.50
C ARG A 681 -14.43 -25.07 -43.85
N GLY A 682 -14.32 -24.19 -44.85
CA GLY A 682 -14.61 -24.58 -46.25
C GLY A 682 -13.60 -25.60 -46.80
N ASP A 683 -14.09 -26.65 -47.46
CA ASP A 683 -13.26 -27.76 -47.99
C ASP A 683 -12.37 -27.32 -49.17
N VAL A 684 -12.88 -26.37 -49.95
CA VAL A 684 -12.21 -25.75 -51.08
C VAL A 684 -11.84 -24.34 -50.66
N ALA A 685 -10.55 -23.98 -50.76
CA ALA A 685 -10.06 -22.66 -50.38
C ALA A 685 -10.86 -21.55 -51.09
N GLY A 686 -11.40 -20.60 -50.32
CA GLY A 686 -12.26 -19.53 -50.83
C GLY A 686 -13.70 -19.91 -51.18
N SER A 687 -14.17 -21.12 -50.80
CA SER A 687 -15.55 -21.56 -51.03
C SER A 687 -16.23 -22.02 -49.73
N SER A 688 -17.52 -21.68 -49.60
CA SER A 688 -18.40 -22.14 -48.52
C SER A 688 -19.33 -23.28 -48.93
N ALA A 689 -19.19 -23.80 -50.16
CA ALA A 689 -20.12 -24.76 -50.78
C ALA A 689 -20.17 -26.13 -50.08
N ARG A 690 -19.06 -26.54 -49.47
CA ARG A 690 -18.98 -27.66 -48.52
C ARG A 690 -18.11 -27.23 -47.35
N LYS A 691 -18.51 -27.62 -46.15
CA LYS A 691 -17.85 -27.24 -44.90
C LYS A 691 -17.61 -28.47 -44.05
N SER A 692 -16.44 -28.52 -43.44
CA SER A 692 -16.02 -29.57 -42.53
C SER A 692 -15.59 -29.04 -41.16
N LEU A 693 -15.70 -29.92 -40.16
CA LEU A 693 -15.45 -29.65 -38.76
C LEU A 693 -14.06 -30.11 -38.36
N TRP A 694 -13.20 -29.14 -38.07
CA TRP A 694 -11.84 -29.35 -37.61
C TRP A 694 -11.74 -29.10 -36.11
N VAL A 695 -10.83 -29.82 -35.46
CA VAL A 695 -10.50 -29.65 -34.04
C VAL A 695 -9.01 -29.57 -33.83
N ASN A 696 -8.59 -28.87 -32.78
CA ASN A 696 -7.26 -28.95 -32.20
C ASN A 696 -7.40 -29.03 -30.67
N LEU A 697 -6.47 -29.72 -30.04
CA LEU A 697 -6.43 -29.93 -28.59
C LEU A 697 -5.23 -29.20 -28.01
N LEU A 698 -5.45 -28.53 -26.89
CA LEU A 698 -4.44 -27.87 -26.09
C LEU A 698 -4.13 -28.77 -24.88
N ARG A 699 -2.91 -29.33 -24.82
CA ARG A 699 -2.54 -30.44 -23.91
C ARG A 699 -1.19 -30.26 -23.23
#